data_AF-A0A9D8VL42-F1
#
_entry.id   AF-A0A9D8VL42-F1
#
_cell.length_a   1.000
_cell.length_b   1.000
_cell.length_c   1.000
_cell.angle_alpha   90.00
_cell.angle_beta   90.00
_cell.angle_gamma   90.00
#
_symmetry.space_group_name_H-M   'P 1'
#
loop_
_entity.id
_entity.type
_entity.pdbx_description
1 polymer ?
#
loop_
_entity_poly.entity_id
_entity_poly.type
_entity_poly.pdbx_seq_one_letter_code
_entity_poly.pdbx_strand_id
1 'polypeptide(L)'
;MKTNAILFTFLWILAVPQHVLSQASTIFDEVERSSITNLEQIKQLDTVTENESYHQLKLVKFTKSNLSGLKRISFTPFDGSTHEFEVQTNETKRSGSHRIKGVSGNDSFAITIRGDKVTGRIHIDKKLYAIIPLGGSFHAIIEVDRSSYEPEAPPIEIDSNSAEGAFKQSKSLMSGTAIIDVLVAYTPAAGNITGIEGIIEDAILDANDSFDADDLDMEYNLVHMFELSGFSEGNDSMNQILSNFRNNTTVGDLRDQYQADLCFLITNRSDISGIAYVIENPNSGTSSFGFGIGNYDRVRDTRTFAHETGHNLGGRHNIEEDSTGTYNHGFLYDPGDWATIMSYYDLQTQERENFWSNPDKTHNGVVRGDVTYADNARKISETNTTTSEYREPQLSGTLSDDQTLNGREYVISGTLTVPSGVTFEAGPYGTIFNGVSNAQIQVNGDFIIGENSILNDIHIDVATGGELIIHEGATLSFDSGQGIEGDGVIIMDGTNPNRITLEASGGSNWDGLEINEDNSSIAYVDIEDAVNGITSYNVSGLEVQNVEVFNSTWDGFRFINTSTSSPTGGFGYLRADGNGTYGVYYDGGSNDELTNSIMVDNPSAGLFLTGGASLEGVVNSRIYDGGTNGIQANGSSYLEINSSSIHDNSYRDGYAYSSTIDATGNWWGSSFPSPSQFEEVSGGSIDYSNHLFFDPLPAGFQKRGNSSGNEPKAKTAGHAVGEINSVATLRKALSGFKGEEALTELNRISGPELPPALQQWAKVIQVELHQRLDNHQQAIETANTLLASQVTPADIRTTMGRRLFYSYLLGTQDMQAAQATLANLEQWGETEAELKQLSWLLERRKEDVQSGSTAERPQRIAQETNVQLSNYPNPFNPSTVIKYELPQNSTVRLQVFDMLGREVVTLVDQQQSPGQYSYTFDASTLSSGIYIYRLQAVNSVITKQMTLIK
;
A
#
# COMPACT_ATOMS: atom_id res chain seq x y z
N MET A 1 -50.21 -36.65 28.35
CA MET A 1 -51.36 -36.60 27.41
C MET A 1 -52.15 -35.33 27.68
N LYS A 2 -52.22 -34.45 26.67
CA LYS A 2 -53.24 -33.41 26.35
C LYS A 2 -53.84 -32.62 27.55
N THR A 3 -53.90 -31.28 27.57
CA THR A 3 -54.37 -30.37 26.50
C THR A 3 -54.10 -28.91 26.89
N ASN A 4 -53.76 -28.10 25.88
CA ASN A 4 -53.76 -26.63 25.74
C ASN A 4 -54.35 -25.76 26.86
N ALA A 5 -53.58 -24.73 27.26
CA ALA A 5 -54.06 -23.53 27.93
C ALA A 5 -53.83 -22.31 27.01
N ILE A 6 -54.91 -21.57 26.77
CA ILE A 6 -54.99 -20.29 26.05
C ILE A 6 -54.80 -19.15 27.07
N LEU A 7 -54.12 -18.09 26.59
CA LEU A 7 -54.00 -16.71 27.09
C LEU A 7 -54.87 -16.26 28.27
N PHE A 8 -54.24 -15.64 29.28
CA PHE A 8 -54.37 -14.21 29.66
C PHE A 8 -53.73 -13.99 31.04
N THR A 9 -52.71 -13.14 31.16
CA THR A 9 -52.70 -12.06 32.18
C THR A 9 -51.59 -11.06 31.95
N PHE A 10 -51.98 -9.81 32.11
CA PHE A 10 -51.24 -8.57 31.96
C PHE A 10 -50.64 -8.15 33.32
N LEU A 11 -49.49 -7.46 33.25
CA LEU A 11 -49.04 -6.34 34.10
C LEU A 11 -48.24 -6.60 35.40
N TRP A 12 -47.22 -5.71 35.56
CA TRP A 12 -46.24 -5.45 36.64
C TRP A 12 -44.91 -6.23 36.52
N ILE A 13 -43.73 -5.61 36.36
CA ILE A 13 -43.16 -4.47 37.12
C ILE A 13 -42.24 -3.59 36.25
N LEU A 14 -42.45 -2.28 36.35
CA LEU A 14 -41.53 -1.19 35.99
C LEU A 14 -40.34 -1.13 36.97
N ALA A 15 -39.12 -1.18 36.45
CA ALA A 15 -37.94 -0.47 36.96
C ALA A 15 -36.75 -0.73 36.02
N VAL A 16 -36.80 -0.21 34.80
CA VAL A 16 -35.56 0.03 34.04
C VAL A 16 -35.07 1.40 34.47
N PRO A 17 -33.86 1.53 35.03
CA PRO A 17 -33.32 2.84 35.35
C PRO A 17 -33.28 3.66 34.06
N GLN A 18 -33.85 4.86 34.10
CA GLN A 18 -33.60 5.87 33.07
C GLN A 18 -32.09 6.12 33.06
N HIS A 19 -31.38 5.43 32.18
CA HIS A 19 -30.06 5.85 31.78
C HIS A 19 -30.23 7.27 31.23
N VAL A 20 -29.49 8.18 31.83
CA VAL A 20 -29.36 9.60 31.48
C VAL A 20 -29.40 9.75 29.95
N LEU A 21 -30.52 10.23 29.41
CA LEU A 21 -30.59 10.75 28.05
C LEU A 21 -29.70 11.99 28.04
N SER A 22 -28.49 11.89 27.50
CA SER A 22 -27.72 13.08 27.16
C SER A 22 -28.54 13.88 26.15
N GLN A 23 -28.92 15.11 26.49
CA GLN A 23 -29.61 16.01 25.55
C GLN A 23 -28.73 16.19 24.30
N ALA A 24 -29.35 16.15 23.12
CA ALA A 24 -28.66 16.51 21.88
C ALA A 24 -28.08 17.93 22.02
N SER A 25 -26.81 18.09 21.65
CA SER A 25 -26.14 19.39 21.76
C SER A 25 -26.38 20.19 20.49
N THR A 26 -26.68 21.49 20.63
CA THR A 26 -26.68 22.43 19.50
C THR A 26 -25.27 22.98 19.35
N ILE A 27 -24.65 22.73 18.20
CA ILE A 27 -23.32 23.29 17.87
C ILE A 27 -23.41 24.71 17.29
N PHE A 28 -24.62 25.12 16.90
CA PHE A 28 -24.96 26.40 16.32
C PHE A 28 -26.06 27.07 17.14
N ASP A 29 -25.85 28.35 17.45
CA ASP A 29 -26.86 29.23 18.04
C ASP A 29 -27.40 30.17 16.94
N GLU A 30 -28.71 30.19 16.70
CA GLU A 30 -29.31 31.10 15.72
C GLU A 30 -29.19 32.56 16.19
N VAL A 31 -28.87 33.46 15.26
CA VAL A 31 -28.66 34.89 15.54
C VAL A 31 -29.40 35.78 14.55
N GLU A 32 -29.79 36.98 14.99
CA GLU A 32 -30.40 37.97 14.09
C GLU A 32 -29.34 38.65 13.20
N ARG A 33 -29.75 39.10 12.00
CA ARG A 33 -28.89 39.89 11.08
C ARG A 33 -28.33 41.15 11.74
N SER A 34 -29.04 41.74 12.71
CA SER A 34 -28.60 42.87 13.52
C SER A 34 -27.30 42.59 14.32
N SER A 35 -26.97 41.31 14.54
CA SER A 35 -25.75 40.86 15.23
C SER A 35 -24.49 40.94 14.36
N ILE A 36 -24.65 41.04 13.04
CA ILE A 36 -23.53 41.16 12.09
C ILE A 36 -23.24 42.64 11.86
N THR A 37 -22.28 43.17 12.61
CA THR A 37 -21.92 44.60 12.59
C THR A 37 -20.60 44.89 11.88
N ASN A 38 -19.79 43.86 11.61
CA ASN A 38 -18.51 44.03 10.94
C ASN A 38 -18.73 44.16 9.42
N LEU A 39 -18.10 45.15 8.79
CA LEU A 39 -18.29 45.44 7.37
C LEU A 39 -17.89 44.28 6.45
N GLU A 40 -16.87 43.51 6.82
CA GLU A 40 -16.42 42.37 6.02
C GLU A 40 -17.43 41.22 6.10
N GLN A 41 -17.96 40.94 7.29
CA GLN A 41 -19.01 39.93 7.46
C GLN A 41 -20.29 40.31 6.70
N ILE A 42 -20.62 41.62 6.64
CA ILE A 42 -21.75 42.13 5.86
C ILE A 42 -21.53 41.87 4.37
N LYS A 43 -20.35 42.19 3.83
CA LYS A 43 -20.04 41.91 2.43
C LYS A 43 -20.15 40.42 2.10
N GLN A 44 -19.60 39.55 2.97
CA GLN A 44 -19.67 38.11 2.78
C GLN A 44 -21.13 37.62 2.81
N LEU A 45 -21.95 38.14 3.73
CA LEU A 45 -23.37 37.84 3.76
C LEU A 45 -24.10 38.31 2.50
N ASP A 46 -23.78 39.51 1.99
CA ASP A 46 -24.38 40.02 0.76
C ASP A 46 -23.97 39.13 -0.43
N THR A 47 -22.70 38.70 -0.54
CA THR A 47 -22.25 37.72 -1.55
C THR A 47 -23.02 36.40 -1.48
N VAL A 48 -23.25 35.87 -0.27
CA VAL A 48 -24.08 34.67 -0.11
C VAL A 48 -25.52 34.93 -0.52
N THR A 49 -26.09 36.09 -0.16
CA THR A 49 -27.49 36.42 -0.47
C THR A 49 -27.74 36.68 -1.95
N GLU A 50 -26.74 37.14 -2.69
CA GLU A 50 -26.81 37.40 -4.14
C GLU A 50 -26.65 36.14 -5.01
N ASN A 51 -26.28 34.98 -4.43
CA ASN A 51 -26.14 33.74 -5.19
C ASN A 51 -27.53 33.16 -5.51
N GLU A 52 -27.84 33.06 -6.81
CA GLU A 52 -29.13 32.58 -7.32
C GLU A 52 -29.44 31.11 -6.97
N SER A 53 -28.43 30.33 -6.60
CA SER A 53 -28.57 28.92 -6.22
C SER A 53 -29.00 28.73 -4.77
N TYR A 54 -29.19 29.79 -3.99
CA TYR A 54 -29.52 29.71 -2.57
C TYR A 54 -30.94 30.22 -2.31
N HIS A 55 -31.81 29.37 -1.75
CA HIS A 55 -33.23 29.67 -1.63
C HIS A 55 -33.59 30.34 -0.30
N GLN A 56 -33.08 29.82 0.82
CA GLN A 56 -33.36 30.33 2.16
C GLN A 56 -32.06 30.37 2.97
N LEU A 57 -31.95 31.34 3.90
CA LEU A 57 -30.75 31.55 4.71
C LEU A 57 -31.09 31.80 6.18
N LYS A 58 -30.38 31.11 7.08
CA LYS A 58 -30.33 31.35 8.52
C LYS A 58 -28.93 31.80 8.92
N LEU A 59 -28.86 32.70 9.88
CA LEU A 59 -27.60 33.13 10.48
C LEU A 59 -27.37 32.41 11.79
N VAL A 60 -26.18 31.86 11.96
CA VAL A 60 -25.82 31.13 13.17
C VAL A 60 -24.44 31.52 13.68
N LYS A 61 -24.23 31.26 14.96
CA LYS A 61 -22.94 31.39 15.62
C LYS A 61 -22.46 30.00 16.05
N PHE A 62 -21.23 29.66 15.66
CA PHE A 62 -20.57 28.44 16.09
C PHE A 62 -19.93 28.63 17.46
N THR A 63 -20.21 27.71 18.39
CA THR A 63 -19.67 27.73 19.74
C THR A 63 -18.74 26.55 19.94
N LYS A 64 -17.42 26.81 20.05
CA LYS A 64 -16.37 25.78 20.07
C LYS A 64 -16.36 24.87 21.32
N SER A 65 -17.09 25.21 22.38
CA SER A 65 -17.04 24.45 23.63
C SER A 65 -17.72 23.08 23.50
N ASN A 66 -16.96 22.01 23.82
CA ASN A 66 -17.37 20.60 23.86
C ASN A 66 -17.57 19.90 22.51
N LEU A 67 -16.60 20.00 21.58
CA LEU A 67 -16.54 19.08 20.43
C LEU A 67 -16.16 17.65 20.86
N SER A 68 -15.24 17.52 21.83
CA SER A 68 -14.83 16.24 22.39
C SER A 68 -15.96 15.61 23.22
N GLY A 69 -16.49 14.49 22.74
CA GLY A 69 -17.58 13.75 23.38
C GLY A 69 -18.99 14.07 22.87
N LEU A 70 -19.14 14.81 21.77
CA LEU A 70 -20.41 14.94 21.07
C LEU A 70 -20.88 13.56 20.60
N LYS A 71 -22.03 13.12 21.12
CA LYS A 71 -22.70 11.88 20.69
C LYS A 71 -23.90 12.14 19.78
N ARG A 72 -24.53 13.31 19.94
CA ARG A 72 -25.71 13.72 19.19
C ARG A 72 -25.69 15.20 18.88
N ILE A 73 -26.08 15.54 17.66
CA ILE A 73 -26.24 16.93 17.19
C ILE A 73 -27.70 17.12 16.76
N SER A 74 -28.29 18.25 17.13
CA SER A 74 -29.61 18.64 16.63
C SER A 74 -29.49 19.75 15.60
N PHE A 75 -30.28 19.66 14.53
CA PHE A 75 -30.45 20.70 13.53
C PHE A 75 -31.93 20.96 13.28
N THR A 76 -32.28 22.22 13.04
CA THR A 76 -33.65 22.67 12.77
C THR A 76 -33.69 23.42 11.44
N PRO A 77 -34.14 22.81 10.34
CA PRO A 77 -34.29 23.47 9.04
C PRO A 77 -35.37 24.56 9.06
N PHE A 78 -35.64 25.17 7.91
CA PHE A 78 -36.48 26.37 7.78
C PHE A 78 -37.97 26.13 8.04
N ASP A 79 -38.43 24.89 7.94
CA ASP A 79 -39.81 24.51 8.22
C ASP A 79 -40.12 24.36 9.73
N GLY A 80 -39.09 24.45 10.58
CA GLY A 80 -39.20 24.35 12.03
C GLY A 80 -39.23 22.92 12.59
N SER A 81 -39.04 21.91 11.74
CA SER A 81 -38.81 20.53 12.19
C SER A 81 -37.46 20.42 12.93
N THR A 82 -37.29 19.41 13.78
CA THR A 82 -36.04 19.18 14.52
C THR A 82 -35.54 17.77 14.24
N HIS A 83 -34.33 17.67 13.72
CA HIS A 83 -33.65 16.42 13.36
C HIS A 83 -32.48 16.19 14.33
N GLU A 84 -32.37 14.98 14.89
CA GLU A 84 -31.29 14.60 15.80
C GLU A 84 -30.41 13.54 15.13
N PHE A 85 -29.15 13.88 14.91
CA PHE A 85 -28.16 13.01 14.29
C PHE A 85 -27.31 12.31 15.34
N GLU A 86 -27.08 11.01 15.15
CA GLU A 86 -26.07 10.26 15.89
C GLU A 86 -24.69 10.50 15.26
N VAL A 87 -23.74 10.96 16.07
CA VAL A 87 -22.37 11.21 15.61
C VAL A 87 -21.64 9.88 15.44
N GLN A 88 -21.17 9.62 14.22
CA GLN A 88 -20.44 8.40 13.87
C GLN A 88 -18.92 8.63 13.87
N THR A 89 -18.49 9.81 13.44
CA THR A 89 -17.07 10.19 13.41
C THR A 89 -16.92 11.55 14.06
N ASN A 90 -15.88 11.68 14.87
CA ASN A 90 -15.50 12.88 15.59
C ASN A 90 -14.00 12.81 15.83
N GLU A 91 -13.22 13.34 14.88
CA GLU A 91 -11.78 13.15 14.85
C GLU A 91 -11.06 14.38 14.31
N THR A 92 -9.81 14.53 14.75
CA THR A 92 -8.90 15.53 14.20
C THR A 92 -8.13 14.91 13.04
N LYS A 93 -8.16 15.55 11.88
CA LYS A 93 -7.46 15.12 10.67
C LYS A 93 -6.01 15.63 10.68
N ARG A 94 -5.16 15.04 9.84
CA ARG A 94 -3.72 15.36 9.75
C ARG A 94 -3.44 16.84 9.47
N SER A 95 -4.31 17.49 8.70
CA SER A 95 -4.28 18.93 8.42
C SER A 95 -4.55 19.83 9.64
N GLY A 96 -4.91 19.25 10.79
CA GLY A 96 -5.31 19.96 12.00
C GLY A 96 -6.77 20.41 12.01
N SER A 97 -7.54 20.15 10.94
CA SER A 97 -8.99 20.34 10.96
C SER A 97 -9.68 19.23 11.74
N HIS A 98 -10.93 19.48 12.12
CA HIS A 98 -11.72 18.54 12.89
C HIS A 98 -12.97 18.15 12.10
N ARG A 99 -13.11 16.85 11.82
CA ARG A 99 -14.21 16.27 11.02
C ARG A 99 -15.25 15.66 11.95
N ILE A 100 -16.51 16.05 11.77
CA ILE A 100 -17.65 15.45 12.47
C ILE A 100 -18.69 15.04 11.42
N LYS A 101 -19.06 13.76 11.40
CA LYS A 101 -20.15 13.24 10.55
C LYS A 101 -21.10 12.37 11.36
N GLY A 102 -22.34 12.29 10.90
CA GLY A 102 -23.36 11.49 11.55
C GLY A 102 -24.62 11.36 10.71
N VAL A 103 -25.54 10.51 11.19
CA VAL A 103 -26.73 10.09 10.46
C VAL A 103 -27.97 10.09 11.34
N SER A 104 -29.13 10.18 10.72
CA SER A 104 -30.45 10.01 11.34
C SER A 104 -31.40 9.37 10.32
N GLY A 105 -31.49 8.04 10.31
CA GLY A 105 -32.23 7.34 9.26
C GLY A 105 -31.56 7.57 7.91
N ASN A 106 -32.27 8.21 6.96
CA ASN A 106 -31.72 8.59 5.65
C ASN A 106 -31.10 9.99 5.64
N ASP A 107 -31.26 10.76 6.72
CA ASP A 107 -30.64 12.07 6.85
C ASP A 107 -29.17 11.92 7.25
N SER A 108 -28.33 12.84 6.79
CA SER A 108 -26.91 12.85 7.14
C SER A 108 -26.37 14.26 7.34
N PHE A 109 -25.27 14.38 8.08
CA PHE A 109 -24.48 15.59 8.09
C PHE A 109 -22.99 15.26 8.09
N ALA A 110 -22.21 16.16 7.50
CA ALA A 110 -20.76 16.13 7.58
C ALA A 110 -20.23 17.56 7.63
N ILE A 111 -19.43 17.87 8.64
CA ILE A 111 -18.84 19.19 8.85
C ILE A 111 -17.35 19.09 9.12
N THR A 112 -16.64 20.09 8.65
CA THR A 112 -15.20 20.28 8.77
C THR A 112 -14.95 21.60 9.48
N ILE A 113 -14.21 21.55 10.59
CA ILE A 113 -13.98 22.70 11.46
C ILE A 113 -12.50 23.06 11.40
N ARG A 114 -12.19 24.29 10.94
CA ARG A 114 -10.84 24.85 10.89
C ARG A 114 -10.80 26.16 11.67
N GLY A 115 -10.19 26.13 12.85
CA GLY A 115 -10.16 27.26 13.76
C GLY A 115 -11.53 27.53 14.38
N ASP A 116 -12.18 28.62 13.94
CA ASP A 116 -13.55 29.03 14.27
C ASP A 116 -14.52 28.94 13.07
N LYS A 117 -14.02 28.51 11.91
CA LYS A 117 -14.79 28.34 10.67
C LYS A 117 -15.29 26.91 10.57
N VAL A 118 -16.56 26.77 10.23
CA VAL A 118 -17.23 25.51 9.94
C VAL A 118 -17.70 25.55 8.50
N THR A 119 -17.27 24.56 7.72
CA THR A 119 -17.77 24.29 6.37
C THR A 119 -18.35 22.89 6.36
N GLY A 120 -19.38 22.65 5.56
CA GLY A 120 -19.93 21.31 5.40
C GLY A 120 -21.37 21.33 4.95
N ARG A 121 -22.01 20.17 5.06
CA ARG A 121 -23.34 19.92 4.51
C ARG A 121 -24.23 19.11 5.44
N ILE A 122 -25.53 19.28 5.27
CA ILE A 122 -26.59 18.54 5.96
C ILE A 122 -27.61 18.12 4.90
N HIS A 123 -27.91 16.83 4.81
CA HIS A 123 -28.97 16.28 3.97
C HIS A 123 -30.16 15.89 4.85
N ILE A 124 -31.32 16.46 4.56
CA ILE A 124 -32.59 16.14 5.25
C ILE A 124 -33.68 16.03 4.21
N ASP A 125 -34.42 14.91 4.19
CA ASP A 125 -35.55 14.70 3.27
C ASP A 125 -35.22 15.05 1.79
N LYS A 126 -34.04 14.62 1.31
CA LYS A 126 -33.46 14.93 -0.03
C LYS A 126 -33.09 16.39 -0.28
N LYS A 127 -33.24 17.29 0.70
CA LYS A 127 -32.77 18.67 0.63
C LYS A 127 -31.34 18.78 1.12
N LEU A 128 -30.56 19.58 0.42
CA LEU A 128 -29.19 19.90 0.77
C LEU A 128 -29.13 21.26 1.47
N TYR A 129 -28.49 21.28 2.63
CA TYR A 129 -28.13 22.49 3.35
C TYR A 129 -26.62 22.63 3.42
N ALA A 130 -26.09 23.82 3.10
CA ALA A 130 -24.66 24.10 3.21
C ALA A 130 -24.39 25.10 4.35
N ILE A 131 -23.26 24.90 5.03
CA ILE A 131 -22.76 25.79 6.09
C ILE A 131 -21.60 26.60 5.51
N ILE A 132 -21.76 27.92 5.48
CA ILE A 132 -20.81 28.86 4.90
C ILE A 132 -20.29 29.78 6.00
N PRO A 133 -18.98 29.86 6.25
CA PRO A 133 -18.43 30.84 7.19
C PRO A 133 -18.66 32.26 6.68
N LEU A 134 -18.90 33.21 7.60
CA LEU A 134 -19.04 34.65 7.32
C LEU A 134 -17.97 35.47 8.06
N GLY A 135 -16.97 34.82 8.65
CA GLY A 135 -15.89 35.44 9.43
C GLY A 135 -16.14 35.45 10.94
N GLY A 136 -15.06 35.25 11.71
CA GLY A 136 -15.16 34.95 13.14
C GLY A 136 -15.97 33.66 13.35
N SER A 137 -16.76 33.61 14.42
CA SER A 137 -17.66 32.48 14.72
C SER A 137 -19.00 32.49 13.96
N PHE A 138 -19.23 33.42 13.02
CA PHE A 138 -20.52 33.57 12.33
C PHE A 138 -20.58 32.78 11.04
N HIS A 139 -21.73 32.17 10.78
CA HIS A 139 -21.97 31.33 9.60
C HIS A 139 -23.37 31.58 9.03
N ALA A 140 -23.52 31.34 7.73
CA ALA A 140 -24.81 31.17 7.08
C ALA A 140 -25.10 29.68 6.90
N ILE A 141 -26.31 29.27 7.21
CA ILE A 141 -26.85 27.98 6.78
C ILE A 141 -27.86 28.26 5.68
N ILE A 142 -27.63 27.66 4.52
CA ILE A 142 -28.43 27.91 3.31
C ILE A 142 -29.11 26.62 2.84
N GLU A 143 -30.34 26.72 2.33
CA GLU A 143 -30.93 25.66 1.51
C GLU A 143 -30.40 25.82 0.07
N VAL A 144 -29.71 24.80 -0.42
CA VAL A 144 -29.11 24.79 -1.76
C VAL A 144 -30.14 24.35 -2.78
N ASP A 145 -30.37 25.17 -3.80
CA ASP A 145 -31.11 24.84 -5.01
C ASP A 145 -30.12 24.49 -6.12
N ARG A 146 -30.11 23.22 -6.50
CA ARG A 146 -29.24 22.67 -7.56
C ARG A 146 -29.91 22.72 -8.93
N SER A 147 -31.10 23.29 -9.07
CA SER A 147 -31.85 23.25 -10.34
C SER A 147 -31.19 24.05 -11.47
N SER A 148 -30.36 25.03 -11.13
CA SER A 148 -29.55 25.83 -12.06
C SER A 148 -28.20 25.18 -12.38
N TYR A 149 -27.94 24.00 -11.85
CA TYR A 149 -26.62 23.38 -11.97
C TYR A 149 -26.48 22.69 -13.31
N GLU A 150 -25.48 23.08 -14.10
CA GLU A 150 -25.09 22.30 -15.29
C GLU A 150 -24.47 20.95 -14.86
N PRO A 151 -24.66 19.86 -15.62
CA PRO A 151 -23.93 18.61 -15.40
C PRO A 151 -22.41 18.79 -15.55
N GLU A 152 -21.62 17.89 -14.97
CA GLU A 152 -20.19 17.78 -15.30
C GLU A 152 -19.97 17.57 -16.81
N ALA A 153 -18.81 17.95 -17.33
CA ALA A 153 -18.49 17.75 -18.74
C ALA A 153 -17.91 16.36 -18.98
N PRO A 154 -18.08 15.78 -20.19
CA PRO A 154 -17.40 14.53 -20.54
C PRO A 154 -15.87 14.65 -20.36
N PRO A 155 -15.20 13.61 -19.82
CA PRO A 155 -13.77 13.67 -19.57
C PRO A 155 -12.98 13.77 -20.88
N ILE A 156 -11.76 14.30 -20.78
CA ILE A 156 -10.84 14.40 -21.92
C ILE A 156 -10.04 13.10 -22.06
N GLU A 157 -10.17 12.44 -23.21
CA GLU A 157 -9.35 11.28 -23.58
C GLU A 157 -7.87 11.67 -23.79
N ILE A 158 -6.97 10.81 -23.33
CA ILE A 158 -5.52 10.99 -23.50
C ILE A 158 -5.07 10.28 -24.78
N ASP A 159 -4.34 10.97 -25.65
CA ASP A 159 -3.73 10.33 -26.82
C ASP A 159 -2.60 9.39 -26.37
N SER A 160 -2.73 8.10 -26.71
CA SER A 160 -1.75 7.04 -26.44
C SER A 160 -0.31 7.33 -26.92
N ASN A 161 -0.09 8.34 -27.76
CA ASN A 161 1.25 8.76 -28.23
C ASN A 161 1.91 9.86 -27.35
N SER A 162 1.24 10.35 -26.31
CA SER A 162 1.72 11.48 -25.48
C SER A 162 2.45 11.08 -24.20
N ALA A 163 2.96 9.85 -24.13
CA ALA A 163 3.70 9.33 -22.97
C ALA A 163 5.04 10.06 -22.78
N GLU A 164 5.09 10.97 -21.81
CA GLU A 164 6.33 11.56 -21.31
C GLU A 164 6.89 10.70 -20.16
N GLY A 165 7.94 9.92 -20.43
CA GLY A 165 8.82 9.35 -19.41
C GLY A 165 8.34 8.08 -18.66
N ALA A 166 9.31 7.24 -18.29
CA ALA A 166 9.11 5.93 -17.64
C ALA A 166 9.14 6.03 -16.10
N PHE A 167 8.45 5.12 -15.40
CA PHE A 167 8.53 4.92 -13.95
C PHE A 167 9.96 4.54 -13.56
N LYS A 168 10.42 5.10 -12.43
CA LYS A 168 11.31 4.39 -11.50
C LYS A 168 10.40 3.69 -10.44
N GLN A 169 10.92 2.66 -9.79
CA GLN A 169 10.30 1.35 -9.53
C GLN A 169 9.01 1.30 -8.65
N SER A 170 8.27 0.19 -8.82
CA SER A 170 7.10 -0.22 -8.04
C SER A 170 7.43 -0.56 -6.59
N LYS A 171 6.61 -0.07 -5.65
CA LYS A 171 6.75 -0.38 -4.23
C LYS A 171 6.24 -1.79 -3.89
N SER A 172 6.95 -2.49 -3.00
CA SER A 172 6.43 -3.66 -2.28
C SER A 172 5.69 -3.19 -1.01
N LEU A 173 4.45 -3.63 -0.83
CA LEU A 173 3.63 -3.26 0.33
C LEU A 173 4.20 -3.77 1.66
N MET A 174 4.50 -2.84 2.56
CA MET A 174 4.33 -2.99 4.01
C MET A 174 3.26 -1.95 4.41
N SER A 175 2.06 -2.43 4.78
CA SER A 175 0.81 -1.70 5.06
C SER A 175 -0.07 -1.35 3.83
N GLY A 176 -1.30 -1.84 3.84
CA GLY A 176 -2.18 -1.98 2.67
C GLY A 176 -3.18 -0.83 2.44
N THR A 177 -2.74 0.43 2.34
CA THR A 177 -3.61 1.56 1.96
C THR A 177 -2.84 2.51 1.02
N ALA A 178 -3.38 2.81 -0.17
CA ALA A 178 -2.76 3.71 -1.15
C ALA A 178 -3.04 5.19 -0.83
N ILE A 179 -2.01 5.98 -0.57
CA ILE A 179 -2.15 7.43 -0.30
C ILE A 179 -1.84 8.20 -1.57
N ILE A 180 -2.83 8.91 -2.12
CA ILE A 180 -2.67 9.75 -3.31
C ILE A 180 -2.56 11.21 -2.86
N ASP A 181 -1.41 11.83 -3.12
CA ASP A 181 -1.16 13.22 -2.75
C ASP A 181 -1.82 14.17 -3.75
N VAL A 182 -2.59 15.14 -3.23
CA VAL A 182 -3.37 16.08 -4.05
C VAL A 182 -2.93 17.52 -3.79
N LEU A 183 -2.56 18.22 -4.85
CA LEU A 183 -2.33 19.67 -4.85
C LEU A 183 -3.59 20.39 -5.35
N VAL A 184 -4.14 21.32 -4.56
CA VAL A 184 -5.33 22.08 -4.96
C VAL A 184 -5.03 23.55 -5.16
N ALA A 185 -5.18 24.04 -6.38
CA ALA A 185 -5.15 25.45 -6.70
C ALA A 185 -6.56 26.04 -6.67
N TYR A 186 -6.69 27.33 -6.40
CA TYR A 186 -7.92 28.09 -6.66
C TYR A 186 -7.60 29.39 -7.38
N THR A 187 -8.49 29.82 -8.27
CA THR A 187 -8.30 31.08 -9.01
C THR A 187 -8.49 32.29 -8.09
N PRO A 188 -8.00 33.48 -8.47
CA PRO A 188 -8.30 34.71 -7.74
C PRO A 188 -9.81 35.00 -7.62
N ALA A 189 -10.62 34.57 -8.59
CA ALA A 189 -12.08 34.74 -8.53
C ALA A 189 -12.72 33.80 -7.49
N ALA A 190 -12.23 32.57 -7.37
CA ALA A 190 -12.59 31.65 -6.31
C ALA A 190 -12.04 32.08 -4.94
N GLY A 191 -10.87 32.74 -4.90
CA GLY A 191 -10.30 33.32 -3.67
C GLY A 191 -11.18 34.39 -3.01
N ASN A 192 -12.06 35.04 -3.77
CA ASN A 192 -13.06 35.97 -3.24
C ASN A 192 -14.28 35.26 -2.62
N ILE A 193 -14.42 33.95 -2.82
CA ILE A 193 -15.48 33.16 -2.17
C ILE A 193 -15.14 32.96 -0.70
N THR A 194 -16.13 33.16 0.15
CA THR A 194 -15.93 33.02 1.58
C THR A 194 -15.73 31.56 1.97
N GLY A 195 -14.63 31.26 2.66
CA GLY A 195 -14.37 29.92 3.20
C GLY A 195 -13.80 28.92 2.20
N ILE A 196 -13.22 29.39 1.08
CA ILE A 196 -12.70 28.53 0.00
C ILE A 196 -11.78 27.40 0.50
N GLU A 197 -10.87 27.68 1.43
CA GLU A 197 -9.97 26.67 2.03
C GLU A 197 -10.75 25.55 2.72
N GLY A 198 -11.82 25.88 3.44
CA GLY A 198 -12.68 24.90 4.11
C GLY A 198 -13.54 24.12 3.13
N ILE A 199 -13.89 24.70 1.98
CA ILE A 199 -14.60 24.00 0.90
C ILE A 199 -13.69 22.95 0.26
N ILE A 200 -12.44 23.32 -0.03
CA ILE A 200 -11.43 22.40 -0.58
C ILE A 200 -11.22 21.22 0.36
N GLU A 201 -11.02 21.52 1.65
CA GLU A 201 -10.78 20.49 2.64
C GLU A 201 -12.00 19.58 2.85
N ASP A 202 -13.22 20.14 2.92
CA ASP A 202 -14.46 19.35 3.02
C ASP A 202 -14.64 18.41 1.84
N ALA A 203 -14.32 18.85 0.63
CA ALA A 203 -14.45 18.04 -0.58
C ALA A 203 -13.49 16.86 -0.62
N ILE A 204 -12.25 17.04 -0.15
CA ILE A 204 -11.27 15.95 -0.05
C ILE A 204 -11.70 14.95 1.01
N LEU A 205 -12.16 15.44 2.18
CA LEU A 205 -12.62 14.56 3.25
C LEU A 205 -13.89 13.79 2.86
N ASP A 206 -14.80 14.40 2.10
CA ASP A 206 -15.98 13.72 1.58
C ASP A 206 -15.65 12.69 0.50
N ALA A 207 -14.64 12.95 -0.35
CA ALA A 207 -14.11 11.95 -1.25
C ALA A 207 -13.48 10.77 -0.48
N ASN A 208 -12.73 11.02 0.58
CA ASN A 208 -12.20 9.97 1.45
C ASN A 208 -13.32 9.16 2.13
N ASP A 209 -14.37 9.83 2.62
CA ASP A 209 -15.55 9.17 3.16
C ASP A 209 -16.23 8.22 2.15
N SER A 210 -16.09 8.48 0.84
CA SER A 210 -16.61 7.61 -0.21
C SER A 210 -15.76 6.36 -0.47
N PHE A 211 -14.45 6.43 -0.23
CA PHE A 211 -13.57 5.26 -0.28
C PHE A 211 -13.84 4.34 0.91
N ASP A 212 -14.02 4.91 2.11
CA ASP A 212 -14.41 4.19 3.32
C ASP A 212 -15.75 3.44 3.15
N ALA A 213 -16.73 4.06 2.49
CA ALA A 213 -18.04 3.44 2.23
C ALA A 213 -17.93 2.14 1.42
N ASP A 214 -16.84 1.98 0.68
CA ASP A 214 -16.62 0.94 -0.31
C ASP A 214 -15.53 -0.06 0.09
N ASP A 215 -15.00 0.08 1.31
CA ASP A 215 -13.82 -0.63 1.82
C ASP A 215 -12.62 -0.52 0.86
N LEU A 216 -12.47 0.65 0.21
CA LEU A 216 -11.33 0.91 -0.67
C LEU A 216 -10.13 1.33 0.17
N ASP A 217 -9.07 0.54 0.08
CA ASP A 217 -7.78 0.77 0.72
C ASP A 217 -7.04 1.96 0.08
N MET A 218 -7.58 3.17 0.19
CA MET A 218 -6.94 4.40 -0.28
C MET A 218 -7.42 5.67 0.43
N GLU A 219 -6.59 6.72 0.38
CA GLU A 219 -6.91 8.05 0.90
C GLU A 219 -6.33 9.14 -0.02
N TYR A 220 -7.07 10.22 -0.24
CA TYR A 220 -6.50 11.47 -0.72
C TYR A 220 -5.88 12.26 0.42
N ASN A 221 -4.61 12.62 0.27
CA ASN A 221 -3.89 13.48 1.19
C ASN A 221 -3.72 14.88 0.56
N LEU A 222 -4.29 15.90 1.19
CA LEU A 222 -4.09 17.28 0.74
C LEU A 222 -2.69 17.76 1.14
N VAL A 223 -1.75 17.76 0.19
CA VAL A 223 -0.37 18.17 0.48
C VAL A 223 -0.19 19.68 0.47
N HIS A 224 -0.96 20.40 -0.34
CA HIS A 224 -0.93 21.86 -0.36
C HIS A 224 -2.17 22.45 -1.04
N MET A 225 -2.58 23.64 -0.61
CA MET A 225 -3.59 24.46 -1.29
C MET A 225 -3.11 25.91 -1.45
N PHE A 226 -3.39 26.55 -2.60
CA PHE A 226 -2.89 27.90 -2.88
C PHE A 226 -3.73 28.67 -3.90
N GLU A 227 -3.69 30.01 -3.84
CA GLU A 227 -4.23 30.87 -4.90
C GLU A 227 -3.26 30.90 -6.09
N LEU A 228 -3.73 30.55 -7.28
CA LEU A 228 -2.96 30.65 -8.51
C LEU A 228 -2.99 32.09 -9.03
N SER A 229 -2.18 32.95 -8.41
CA SER A 229 -2.15 34.39 -8.71
C SER A 229 -1.90 34.67 -10.20
N GLY A 230 -2.70 35.60 -10.75
CA GLY A 230 -2.60 35.99 -12.16
C GLY A 230 -3.26 35.03 -13.16
N PHE A 231 -3.80 33.89 -12.70
CA PHE A 231 -4.63 33.02 -13.53
C PHE A 231 -6.01 33.63 -13.73
N SER A 232 -6.42 33.81 -14.98
CA SER A 232 -7.71 34.40 -15.33
C SER A 232 -8.68 33.31 -15.75
N GLU A 233 -9.89 33.35 -15.22
CA GLU A 233 -10.99 32.46 -15.65
C GLU A 233 -11.54 32.84 -17.03
N GLY A 234 -11.24 34.04 -17.52
CA GLY A 234 -11.43 34.50 -18.90
C GLY A 234 -12.77 34.14 -19.54
N ASN A 235 -12.74 34.03 -20.88
CA ASN A 235 -13.82 33.42 -21.67
C ASN A 235 -13.36 32.08 -22.27
N ASP A 236 -12.33 31.47 -21.68
CA ASP A 236 -11.75 30.21 -22.15
C ASP A 236 -12.75 29.07 -21.93
N SER A 237 -12.76 28.08 -22.82
CA SER A 237 -13.54 26.84 -22.60
C SER A 237 -12.96 26.03 -21.43
N MET A 238 -13.75 25.13 -20.84
CA MET A 238 -13.30 24.23 -19.76
C MET A 238 -12.03 23.45 -20.15
N ASN A 239 -11.98 22.91 -21.38
CA ASN A 239 -10.80 22.19 -21.89
C ASN A 239 -9.57 23.09 -21.99
N GLN A 240 -9.75 24.37 -22.35
CA GLN A 240 -8.65 25.34 -22.39
C GLN A 240 -8.18 25.69 -20.98
N ILE A 241 -9.09 25.87 -20.03
CA ILE A 241 -8.75 26.13 -18.62
C ILE A 241 -7.96 24.95 -18.04
N LEU A 242 -8.45 23.72 -18.21
CA LEU A 242 -7.76 22.50 -17.76
C LEU A 242 -6.38 22.36 -18.42
N SER A 243 -6.27 22.61 -19.72
CA SER A 243 -4.99 22.59 -20.44
C SER A 243 -4.03 23.69 -19.96
N ASN A 244 -4.51 24.91 -19.76
CA ASN A 244 -3.71 26.02 -19.25
C ASN A 244 -3.25 25.77 -17.81
N PHE A 245 -4.10 25.16 -16.98
CA PHE A 245 -3.76 24.75 -15.62
C PHE A 245 -2.68 23.67 -15.61
N ARG A 246 -2.87 22.58 -16.36
CA ARG A 246 -1.89 21.50 -16.52
C ARG A 246 -0.52 22.00 -16.99
N ASN A 247 -0.50 22.95 -17.93
CA ASN A 247 0.74 23.46 -18.54
C ASN A 247 1.29 24.71 -17.82
N ASN A 248 0.73 25.09 -16.67
CA ASN A 248 1.21 26.25 -15.91
C ASN A 248 2.51 25.89 -15.17
N THR A 249 3.57 26.66 -15.37
CA THR A 249 4.88 26.38 -14.76
C THR A 249 4.85 26.45 -13.25
N THR A 250 4.12 27.40 -12.65
CA THR A 250 4.00 27.50 -11.19
C THR A 250 3.27 26.28 -10.61
N VAL A 251 2.25 25.77 -11.31
CA VAL A 251 1.57 24.54 -10.92
C VAL A 251 2.51 23.34 -11.05
N GLY A 252 3.29 23.26 -12.13
CA GLY A 252 4.33 22.25 -12.30
C GLY A 252 5.37 22.27 -11.18
N ASP A 253 5.93 23.45 -10.88
CA ASP A 253 6.93 23.63 -9.82
C ASP A 253 6.37 23.26 -8.44
N LEU A 254 5.13 23.66 -8.12
CA LEU A 254 4.49 23.33 -6.84
C LEU A 254 4.06 21.85 -6.79
N ARG A 255 3.61 21.29 -7.90
CA ARG A 255 3.31 19.85 -7.99
C ARG A 255 4.57 19.03 -7.75
N ASP A 256 5.69 19.45 -8.30
CA ASP A 256 7.00 18.85 -8.05
C ASP A 256 7.46 19.07 -6.60
N GLN A 257 7.34 20.30 -6.08
CA GLN A 257 7.74 20.65 -4.71
C GLN A 257 6.97 19.86 -3.65
N TYR A 258 5.65 19.74 -3.81
CA TYR A 258 4.77 19.02 -2.89
C TYR A 258 4.52 17.57 -3.31
N GLN A 259 5.21 17.09 -4.35
CA GLN A 259 5.17 15.71 -4.86
C GLN A 259 3.75 15.20 -5.13
N ALA A 260 2.86 16.08 -5.59
CA ALA A 260 1.46 15.74 -5.75
C ALA A 260 1.22 14.80 -6.95
N ASP A 261 0.61 13.66 -6.66
CA ASP A 261 0.17 12.68 -7.64
C ASP A 261 -0.93 13.24 -8.54
N LEU A 262 -1.89 13.98 -7.96
CA LEU A 262 -2.98 14.64 -8.68
C LEU A 262 -3.02 16.15 -8.41
N CYS A 263 -3.56 16.91 -9.35
CA CYS A 263 -3.74 18.35 -9.25
C CYS A 263 -5.19 18.76 -9.55
N PHE A 264 -5.75 19.67 -8.76
CA PHE A 264 -7.12 20.14 -8.94
C PHE A 264 -7.21 21.66 -8.93
N LEU A 265 -7.98 22.27 -9.84
CA LEU A 265 -8.24 23.71 -9.85
C LEU A 265 -9.69 24.01 -9.47
N ILE A 266 -9.87 24.87 -8.47
CA ILE A 266 -11.18 25.43 -8.10
C ILE A 266 -11.40 26.78 -8.80
N THR A 267 -12.56 26.91 -9.45
CA THR A 267 -12.99 28.10 -10.20
C THR A 267 -14.29 28.70 -9.63
N ASN A 268 -14.62 29.92 -10.06
CA ASN A 268 -15.86 30.64 -9.74
C ASN A 268 -16.61 31.02 -11.03
N ARG A 269 -16.78 30.04 -11.92
CA ARG A 269 -17.52 30.19 -13.17
C ARG A 269 -18.76 29.31 -13.19
N SER A 270 -19.93 29.93 -13.22
CA SER A 270 -21.22 29.24 -13.15
C SER A 270 -21.50 28.28 -14.31
N ASP A 271 -20.81 28.45 -15.44
CA ASP A 271 -20.91 27.58 -16.62
C ASP A 271 -19.90 26.41 -16.61
N ILE A 272 -19.15 26.27 -15.52
CA ILE A 272 -18.23 25.15 -15.27
C ILE A 272 -18.78 24.35 -14.11
N SER A 273 -19.01 23.05 -14.31
CA SER A 273 -19.24 22.12 -13.20
C SER A 273 -17.95 21.41 -12.85
N GLY A 274 -17.45 20.56 -13.75
CA GLY A 274 -16.16 19.92 -13.62
C GLY A 274 -15.70 19.30 -14.94
N ILE A 275 -14.38 19.13 -15.07
CA ILE A 275 -13.77 18.31 -16.12
C ILE A 275 -12.40 17.81 -15.68
N ALA A 276 -12.07 16.58 -16.05
CA ALA A 276 -10.77 15.97 -15.86
C ALA A 276 -10.32 15.18 -17.08
N TYR A 277 -9.05 14.78 -17.09
CA TYR A 277 -8.57 13.75 -18.00
C TYR A 277 -9.01 12.36 -17.51
N VAL A 278 -9.51 11.52 -18.41
CA VAL A 278 -9.74 10.10 -18.09
C VAL A 278 -8.46 9.30 -18.31
N ILE A 279 -7.97 8.66 -17.24
CA ILE A 279 -6.79 7.80 -17.29
C ILE A 279 -7.23 6.37 -17.09
N GLU A 280 -7.63 5.71 -18.17
CA GLU A 280 -8.19 4.36 -18.08
C GLU A 280 -7.18 3.34 -17.55
N ASN A 281 -5.88 3.51 -17.82
CA ASN A 281 -4.84 2.62 -17.32
C ASN A 281 -3.65 3.44 -16.81
N PRO A 282 -3.71 3.94 -15.55
CA PRO A 282 -2.64 4.68 -14.91
C PRO A 282 -1.29 4.00 -15.05
N ASN A 283 -0.30 4.76 -15.50
CA ASN A 283 1.11 4.39 -15.57
C ASN A 283 2.00 5.65 -15.62
N SER A 284 3.32 5.50 -15.69
CA SER A 284 4.24 6.64 -15.65
C SER A 284 4.02 7.61 -16.79
N GLY A 285 3.73 7.09 -17.98
CA GLY A 285 3.49 7.90 -19.16
C GLY A 285 2.21 8.72 -19.07
N THR A 286 1.29 8.36 -18.17
CA THR A 286 0.04 9.09 -17.93
C THR A 286 0.10 10.00 -16.71
N SER A 287 1.18 9.99 -15.93
CA SER A 287 1.34 10.79 -14.69
C SER A 287 1.14 12.30 -14.94
N SER A 288 1.57 12.79 -16.11
CA SER A 288 1.41 14.19 -16.50
C SER A 288 -0.04 14.61 -16.74
N PHE A 289 -1.02 13.69 -16.73
CA PHE A 289 -2.44 13.96 -16.98
C PHE A 289 -3.33 13.87 -15.74
N GLY A 290 -2.76 13.63 -14.55
CA GLY A 290 -3.50 13.65 -13.27
C GLY A 290 -4.00 15.05 -12.88
N PHE A 291 -4.92 15.62 -13.66
CA PHE A 291 -5.47 16.95 -13.49
C PHE A 291 -6.99 16.95 -13.64
N GLY A 292 -7.65 17.76 -12.82
CA GLY A 292 -9.07 18.10 -12.91
C GLY A 292 -9.35 19.56 -12.55
N ILE A 293 -10.51 20.07 -12.95
CA ILE A 293 -11.02 21.37 -12.51
C ILE A 293 -12.47 21.22 -12.05
N GLY A 294 -12.90 22.10 -11.15
CA GLY A 294 -14.29 22.16 -10.70
C GLY A 294 -14.69 23.54 -10.21
N ASN A 295 -15.98 23.85 -10.19
CA ASN A 295 -16.49 25.05 -9.54
C ASN A 295 -16.60 24.85 -8.02
N TYR A 296 -16.32 25.90 -7.25
CA TYR A 296 -16.36 25.88 -5.78
C TYR A 296 -17.68 25.34 -5.20
N ASP A 297 -18.83 25.68 -5.78
CA ASP A 297 -20.12 25.24 -5.24
C ASP A 297 -20.44 23.80 -5.64
N ARG A 298 -20.02 23.33 -6.82
CA ARG A 298 -20.20 21.93 -7.28
C ARG A 298 -19.29 20.95 -6.58
N VAL A 299 -18.06 21.36 -6.33
CA VAL A 299 -17.14 20.60 -5.47
C VAL A 299 -17.73 20.41 -4.07
N ARG A 300 -18.46 21.40 -3.54
CA ARG A 300 -19.17 21.31 -2.24
C ARG A 300 -20.46 20.50 -2.30
N ASP A 301 -21.29 20.74 -3.31
CA ASP A 301 -22.73 20.38 -3.29
C ASP A 301 -23.06 19.12 -4.12
N THR A 302 -22.23 18.80 -5.11
CA THR A 302 -22.48 17.69 -6.06
C THR A 302 -21.34 16.68 -6.11
N ARG A 303 -20.38 16.75 -5.18
CA ARG A 303 -19.24 15.81 -5.11
C ARG A 303 -18.37 15.82 -6.35
N THR A 304 -18.30 16.96 -7.04
CA THR A 304 -17.57 17.08 -8.31
C THR A 304 -16.08 16.80 -8.15
N PHE A 305 -15.45 17.12 -7.01
CA PHE A 305 -14.06 16.74 -6.78
C PHE A 305 -13.84 15.22 -6.86
N ALA A 306 -14.67 14.43 -6.17
CA ALA A 306 -14.60 12.97 -6.22
C ALA A 306 -14.89 12.45 -7.64
N HIS A 307 -15.90 13.00 -8.31
CA HIS A 307 -16.25 12.63 -9.69
C HIS A 307 -15.08 12.82 -10.67
N GLU A 308 -14.51 14.02 -10.70
CA GLU A 308 -13.45 14.38 -11.63
C GLU A 308 -12.14 13.65 -11.33
N THR A 309 -11.78 13.50 -10.06
CA THR A 309 -10.61 12.68 -9.67
C THR A 309 -10.86 11.18 -9.91
N GLY A 310 -12.11 10.73 -9.89
CA GLY A 310 -12.53 9.40 -10.32
C GLY A 310 -12.17 9.10 -11.77
N HIS A 311 -12.25 10.09 -12.68
CA HIS A 311 -11.73 9.93 -14.05
C HIS A 311 -10.21 9.75 -14.09
N ASN A 312 -9.45 10.46 -13.25
CA ASN A 312 -8.00 10.25 -13.14
C ASN A 312 -7.65 8.85 -12.60
N LEU A 313 -8.56 8.19 -11.88
CA LEU A 313 -8.44 6.80 -11.43
C LEU A 313 -8.98 5.77 -12.44
N GLY A 314 -9.47 6.23 -13.59
CA GLY A 314 -9.97 5.41 -14.69
C GLY A 314 -11.47 5.10 -14.62
N GLY A 315 -12.23 5.79 -13.76
CA GLY A 315 -13.68 5.76 -13.75
C GLY A 315 -14.27 6.42 -15.00
N ARG A 316 -15.43 5.90 -15.44
CA ARG A 316 -16.22 6.37 -16.58
C ARG A 316 -17.63 6.69 -16.10
N HIS A 317 -18.34 7.52 -16.86
CA HIS A 317 -19.76 7.75 -16.61
C HIS A 317 -20.57 6.45 -16.69
N ASN A 318 -21.80 6.47 -16.17
CA ASN A 318 -22.72 5.35 -16.33
C ASN A 318 -22.90 4.96 -17.81
N ILE A 319 -23.17 3.68 -18.06
CA ILE A 319 -23.09 3.06 -19.39
C ILE A 319 -24.03 3.70 -20.43
N GLU A 320 -25.14 4.30 -19.96
CA GLU A 320 -26.10 5.02 -20.79
C GLU A 320 -25.52 6.30 -21.42
N GLU A 321 -24.51 6.89 -20.77
CA GLU A 321 -23.89 8.17 -21.13
C GLU A 321 -22.52 8.00 -21.77
N ASP A 322 -21.73 7.04 -21.27
CA ASP A 322 -20.45 6.66 -21.86
C ASP A 322 -20.38 5.13 -21.97
N SER A 323 -20.36 4.62 -23.20
CA SER A 323 -20.18 3.18 -23.46
C SER A 323 -18.71 2.79 -23.68
N THR A 324 -17.77 3.71 -23.42
CA THR A 324 -16.33 3.50 -23.58
C THR A 324 -15.76 2.95 -22.29
N GLY A 325 -15.08 1.79 -22.38
CA GLY A 325 -14.59 1.07 -21.22
C GLY A 325 -15.20 -0.32 -21.18
N THR A 326 -15.10 -0.97 -20.02
CA THR A 326 -15.64 -2.32 -19.83
C THR A 326 -16.56 -2.33 -18.64
N TYR A 327 -16.00 -2.43 -17.43
CA TYR A 327 -16.73 -2.53 -16.17
C TYR A 327 -16.66 -1.25 -15.33
N ASN A 328 -15.88 -0.27 -15.74
CA ASN A 328 -15.47 0.90 -14.96
C ASN A 328 -16.48 2.05 -15.03
N HIS A 329 -17.78 1.77 -15.13
CA HIS A 329 -18.82 2.80 -15.25
C HIS A 329 -19.53 3.09 -13.93
N GLY A 330 -20.09 4.30 -13.81
CA GLY A 330 -21.06 4.63 -12.78
C GLY A 330 -22.32 3.76 -12.88
N PHE A 331 -23.07 3.69 -11.80
CA PHE A 331 -24.38 3.05 -11.73
C PHE A 331 -25.48 4.09 -11.47
N LEU A 332 -26.50 4.11 -12.32
CA LEU A 332 -27.69 4.94 -12.17
C LEU A 332 -28.89 4.04 -11.85
N TYR A 333 -29.56 4.30 -10.73
CA TYR A 333 -30.76 3.56 -10.36
C TYR A 333 -32.02 4.31 -10.85
N ASP A 334 -32.77 3.68 -11.76
CA ASP A 334 -33.87 4.24 -12.56
C ASP A 334 -35.24 4.21 -11.84
N PRO A 335 -36.13 5.22 -12.05
CA PRO A 335 -35.88 6.64 -12.29
C PRO A 335 -36.19 7.47 -11.03
N GLY A 336 -35.23 8.25 -10.55
CA GLY A 336 -35.51 9.32 -9.57
C GLY A 336 -35.15 9.04 -8.11
N ASP A 337 -34.34 8.01 -7.80
CA ASP A 337 -33.91 7.80 -6.42
C ASP A 337 -32.47 8.25 -6.17
N TRP A 338 -31.47 7.50 -6.64
CA TRP A 338 -30.06 7.79 -6.35
C TRP A 338 -29.11 7.37 -7.47
N ALA A 339 -27.92 7.96 -7.45
CA ALA A 339 -26.85 7.70 -8.41
C ALA A 339 -25.49 7.58 -7.70
N THR A 340 -24.60 6.73 -8.21
CA THR A 340 -23.21 6.65 -7.70
C THR A 340 -22.36 7.81 -8.19
N ILE A 341 -21.19 8.04 -7.57
CA ILE A 341 -20.33 9.20 -7.83
C ILE A 341 -20.07 9.47 -9.32
N MET A 342 -19.76 8.44 -10.12
CA MET A 342 -19.42 8.62 -11.53
C MET A 342 -20.63 8.77 -12.47
N SER A 343 -21.86 8.67 -11.98
CA SER A 343 -23.03 8.74 -12.86
C SER A 343 -23.46 10.18 -13.15
N TYR A 344 -23.98 10.42 -14.37
CA TYR A 344 -24.90 11.52 -14.59
C TYR A 344 -26.26 11.18 -14.01
N TYR A 345 -26.93 12.22 -13.52
CA TYR A 345 -28.17 12.12 -12.76
C TYR A 345 -28.95 13.42 -12.90
N ASP A 346 -30.25 13.35 -12.68
CA ASP A 346 -31.10 14.53 -12.64
C ASP A 346 -30.91 15.26 -11.31
N LEU A 347 -30.18 16.38 -11.36
CA LEU A 347 -29.87 17.24 -10.21
C LEU A 347 -31.11 17.76 -9.45
N GLN A 348 -32.28 17.73 -10.08
CA GLN A 348 -33.55 18.15 -9.47
C GLN A 348 -34.28 17.03 -8.75
N THR A 349 -34.12 15.78 -9.19
CA THR A 349 -34.94 14.66 -8.72
C THR A 349 -34.15 13.52 -8.06
N GLN A 350 -32.83 13.49 -8.25
CA GLN A 350 -31.94 12.44 -7.78
C GLN A 350 -30.84 12.98 -6.86
N GLU A 351 -30.40 12.12 -5.94
CA GLU A 351 -29.24 12.39 -5.10
C GLU A 351 -28.03 11.58 -5.58
N ARG A 352 -26.89 12.25 -5.77
CA ARG A 352 -25.61 11.56 -5.99
C ARG A 352 -25.07 11.12 -4.63
N GLU A 353 -25.12 9.84 -4.36
CA GLU A 353 -24.72 9.25 -3.09
C GLU A 353 -23.20 9.26 -2.93
N ASN A 354 -22.73 9.24 -1.68
CA ASN A 354 -21.29 9.27 -1.37
C ASN A 354 -20.63 7.89 -1.44
N PHE A 355 -20.81 7.18 -2.55
CA PHE A 355 -20.18 5.88 -2.80
C PHE A 355 -20.04 5.61 -4.30
N TRP A 356 -19.14 4.71 -4.66
CA TRP A 356 -18.85 4.33 -6.04
C TRP A 356 -19.80 3.23 -6.52
N SER A 357 -19.79 2.91 -7.82
CA SER A 357 -20.48 1.69 -8.26
C SER A 357 -19.72 0.46 -7.77
N ASN A 358 -20.44 -0.44 -7.11
CA ASN A 358 -19.87 -1.63 -6.48
C ASN A 358 -20.93 -2.75 -6.38
N PRO A 359 -20.78 -3.85 -7.14
CA PRO A 359 -21.76 -4.93 -7.18
C PRO A 359 -21.77 -5.82 -5.91
N ASP A 360 -20.76 -5.72 -5.04
CA ASP A 360 -20.67 -6.48 -3.79
C ASP A 360 -21.40 -5.82 -2.63
N LYS A 361 -21.94 -4.62 -2.84
CA LYS A 361 -22.54 -3.78 -1.80
C LYS A 361 -23.94 -3.33 -2.21
N THR A 362 -24.74 -2.94 -1.21
CA THR A 362 -26.13 -2.53 -1.43
C THR A 362 -26.45 -1.20 -0.77
N HIS A 363 -27.29 -0.40 -1.40
CA HIS A 363 -27.93 0.78 -0.82
C HIS A 363 -29.45 0.55 -0.79
N ASN A 364 -30.08 0.70 0.38
CA ASN A 364 -31.51 0.40 0.60
C ASN A 364 -31.95 -1.01 0.10
N GLY A 365 -31.05 -1.99 0.19
CA GLY A 365 -31.31 -3.37 -0.25
C GLY A 365 -31.19 -3.58 -1.77
N VAL A 366 -30.83 -2.55 -2.53
CA VAL A 366 -30.56 -2.61 -3.97
C VAL A 366 -29.06 -2.65 -4.19
N VAL A 367 -28.59 -3.55 -5.04
CA VAL A 367 -27.16 -3.63 -5.42
C VAL A 367 -26.75 -2.34 -6.12
N ARG A 368 -25.60 -1.78 -5.75
CA ARG A 368 -25.13 -0.47 -6.25
C ARG A 368 -24.16 -0.56 -7.42
N GLY A 369 -24.29 -1.58 -8.27
CA GLY A 369 -23.41 -1.80 -9.41
C GLY A 369 -23.77 -3.05 -10.21
N ASP A 370 -22.97 -3.32 -11.23
CA ASP A 370 -23.02 -4.54 -12.05
C ASP A 370 -21.59 -5.00 -12.35
N VAL A 371 -21.29 -6.27 -12.09
CA VAL A 371 -19.95 -6.86 -12.31
C VAL A 371 -19.43 -6.77 -13.75
N THR A 372 -20.34 -6.57 -14.71
CA THR A 372 -20.05 -6.55 -16.15
C THR A 372 -19.71 -5.15 -16.63
N TYR A 373 -20.45 -4.14 -16.17
CA TYR A 373 -20.34 -2.78 -16.68
C TYR A 373 -20.21 -1.68 -15.61
N ALA A 374 -20.67 -1.85 -14.37
CA ALA A 374 -20.72 -0.79 -13.36
C ALA A 374 -20.07 -1.19 -12.02
N ASP A 375 -18.75 -1.12 -11.96
CA ASP A 375 -17.89 -1.47 -10.84
C ASP A 375 -16.65 -0.56 -10.79
N ASN A 376 -16.88 0.71 -10.44
CA ASN A 376 -15.84 1.70 -10.21
C ASN A 376 -14.96 1.34 -9.02
N ALA A 377 -15.53 0.72 -7.98
CA ALA A 377 -14.77 0.33 -6.79
C ALA A 377 -13.62 -0.62 -7.15
N ARG A 378 -13.91 -1.66 -7.96
CA ARG A 378 -12.86 -2.52 -8.50
C ARG A 378 -11.85 -1.75 -9.33
N LYS A 379 -12.31 -0.83 -10.20
CA LYS A 379 -11.40 -0.08 -11.06
C LYS A 379 -10.41 0.75 -10.25
N ILE A 380 -10.92 1.45 -9.24
CA ILE A 380 -10.13 2.26 -8.32
C ILE A 380 -9.14 1.39 -7.54
N SER A 381 -9.57 0.22 -7.04
CA SER A 381 -8.65 -0.72 -6.39
C SER A 381 -7.56 -1.26 -7.32
N GLU A 382 -7.82 -1.40 -8.61
CA GLU A 382 -6.82 -1.81 -9.61
C GLU A 382 -5.82 -0.69 -9.95
N THR A 383 -6.17 0.57 -9.72
CA THR A 383 -5.37 1.73 -10.17
C THR A 383 -4.78 2.58 -9.06
N ASN A 384 -5.32 2.52 -7.84
CA ASN A 384 -4.96 3.38 -6.72
C ASN A 384 -3.44 3.39 -6.44
N THR A 385 -2.81 2.20 -6.43
CA THR A 385 -1.39 2.02 -6.14
C THR A 385 -0.54 2.70 -7.20
N THR A 386 -0.84 2.43 -8.47
CA THR A 386 -0.10 3.04 -9.59
C THR A 386 -0.27 4.56 -9.62
N THR A 387 -1.45 5.07 -9.29
CA THR A 387 -1.68 6.52 -9.21
C THR A 387 -0.97 7.14 -8.01
N SER A 388 -0.93 6.46 -6.86
CA SER A 388 -0.11 6.85 -5.69
C SER A 388 1.39 6.73 -5.91
N GLU A 389 1.82 6.32 -7.10
CA GLU A 389 3.22 6.24 -7.52
C GLU A 389 3.52 7.20 -8.68
N TYR A 390 2.56 8.05 -9.09
CA TYR A 390 2.76 9.00 -10.18
C TYR A 390 3.97 9.90 -9.96
N ARG A 391 4.31 10.17 -8.71
CA ARG A 391 5.54 10.84 -8.32
C ARG A 391 6.25 9.97 -7.28
N GLU A 392 7.53 9.69 -7.49
CA GLU A 392 8.41 9.29 -6.39
C GLU A 392 8.67 10.55 -5.56
N PRO A 393 8.24 10.62 -4.29
CA PRO A 393 8.46 11.81 -3.49
C PRO A 393 9.97 11.99 -3.25
N GLN A 394 10.56 12.98 -3.94
CA GLN A 394 11.96 13.36 -3.80
C GLN A 394 12.11 14.34 -2.64
N LEU A 395 12.94 14.00 -1.66
CA LEU A 395 13.30 14.85 -0.55
C LEU A 395 14.71 15.41 -0.78
N SER A 396 14.84 16.73 -0.69
CA SER A 396 16.11 17.45 -0.77
C SER A 396 15.95 18.85 -0.18
N GLY A 397 17.05 19.52 0.13
CA GLY A 397 17.03 20.89 0.67
C GLY A 397 16.80 20.90 2.17
N THR A 398 16.24 21.99 2.71
CA THR A 398 16.07 22.18 4.15
C THR A 398 14.59 22.16 4.51
N LEU A 399 14.22 21.36 5.52
CA LEU A 399 12.85 21.31 6.03
C LEU A 399 12.45 22.65 6.65
N SER A 400 11.19 23.07 6.49
CA SER A 400 10.69 24.32 7.06
C SER A 400 9.99 24.15 8.41
N ASP A 401 9.39 22.98 8.65
CA ASP A 401 8.55 22.64 9.79
C ASP A 401 8.63 21.12 10.05
N ASP A 402 8.07 20.66 11.18
CA ASP A 402 8.01 19.24 11.54
C ASP A 402 7.35 18.41 10.42
N GLN A 403 7.92 17.23 10.14
CA GLN A 403 7.45 16.31 9.11
C GLN A 403 7.43 14.88 9.64
N THR A 404 6.29 14.20 9.53
CA THR A 404 6.18 12.75 9.76
C THR A 404 5.74 12.06 8.47
N LEU A 405 6.57 11.16 7.94
CA LEU A 405 6.36 10.41 6.70
C LEU A 405 6.02 8.95 7.01
N ASN A 406 4.93 8.44 6.46
CA ASN A 406 4.41 7.11 6.83
C ASN A 406 4.16 6.23 5.61
N GLY A 407 4.64 4.98 5.65
CA GLY A 407 4.10 3.89 4.83
C GLY A 407 4.25 4.07 3.31
N ARG A 408 5.20 4.87 2.83
CA ARG A 408 5.53 5.07 1.39
C ARG A 408 7.03 4.89 1.14
N GLU A 409 7.40 4.83 -0.12
CA GLU A 409 8.79 4.88 -0.59
C GLU A 409 9.13 6.32 -1.01
N TYR A 410 10.21 6.84 -0.48
CA TYR A 410 10.74 8.18 -0.72
C TYR A 410 12.11 8.07 -1.35
N VAL A 411 12.49 9.06 -2.15
CA VAL A 411 13.84 9.14 -2.70
C VAL A 411 14.52 10.36 -2.11
N ILE A 412 15.73 10.19 -1.59
CA ILE A 412 16.55 11.32 -1.14
C ILE A 412 17.56 11.62 -2.24
N SER A 413 17.64 12.88 -2.66
CA SER A 413 18.63 13.32 -3.63
C SER A 413 19.44 14.49 -3.10
N GLY A 414 20.78 14.37 -3.17
CA GLY A 414 21.68 15.36 -2.58
C GLY A 414 21.51 15.44 -1.05
N THR A 415 21.55 16.64 -0.50
CA THR A 415 21.45 16.87 0.95
C THR A 415 20.01 17.21 1.35
N LEU A 416 19.44 16.42 2.26
CA LEU A 416 18.28 16.80 3.06
C LEU A 416 18.78 17.32 4.42
N THR A 417 18.34 18.50 4.85
CA THR A 417 18.72 19.11 6.12
C THR A 417 17.51 19.20 7.04
N VAL A 418 17.62 18.57 8.20
CA VAL A 418 16.73 18.75 9.34
C VAL A 418 17.31 19.89 10.19
N PRO A 419 16.71 21.09 10.20
CA PRO A 419 17.23 22.21 10.99
C PRO A 419 16.91 22.04 12.48
N SER A 420 17.63 22.79 13.33
CA SER A 420 17.38 22.78 14.78
C SER A 420 15.95 23.21 15.11
N GLY A 421 15.32 22.47 16.01
CA GLY A 421 13.92 22.69 16.43
C GLY A 421 12.86 22.15 15.47
N VAL A 422 13.27 21.40 14.44
CA VAL A 422 12.38 20.64 13.56
C VAL A 422 12.58 19.15 13.80
N THR A 423 11.48 18.42 13.91
CA THR A 423 11.47 16.96 13.96
C THR A 423 11.14 16.40 12.58
N PHE A 424 12.02 15.54 12.08
CA PHE A 424 11.76 14.70 10.92
C PHE A 424 11.56 13.25 11.39
N GLU A 425 10.41 12.68 11.11
CA GLU A 425 10.07 11.33 11.52
C GLU A 425 9.75 10.49 10.28
N ALA A 426 10.59 9.51 9.98
CA ALA A 426 10.24 8.37 9.17
C ALA A 426 9.34 7.46 10.02
N GLY A 427 8.04 7.76 10.08
CA GLY A 427 7.11 7.26 11.08
C GLY A 427 6.98 5.74 11.17
N PRO A 428 6.25 5.26 12.18
CA PRO A 428 6.05 3.82 12.39
C PRO A 428 5.43 3.20 11.14
N TYR A 429 5.71 1.92 10.85
CA TYR A 429 5.20 1.14 9.71
C TYR A 429 6.02 1.15 8.41
N GLY A 430 7.34 0.92 8.49
CA GLY A 430 8.08 0.43 7.33
C GLY A 430 8.21 1.41 6.16
N THR A 431 8.45 2.69 6.46
CA THR A 431 8.77 3.70 5.46
C THR A 431 10.10 3.36 4.78
N ILE A 432 10.17 3.48 3.45
CA ILE A 432 11.39 3.18 2.68
C ILE A 432 11.98 4.49 2.15
N PHE A 433 13.27 4.73 2.35
CA PHE A 433 14.00 5.81 1.68
C PHE A 433 15.08 5.22 0.79
N ASN A 434 15.19 5.68 -0.45
CA ASN A 434 16.26 5.31 -1.35
C ASN A 434 17.11 6.53 -1.70
N GLY A 435 18.41 6.43 -1.47
CA GLY A 435 19.37 7.45 -1.82
C GLY A 435 19.73 7.41 -3.30
N VAL A 436 19.77 8.58 -3.94
CA VAL A 436 20.35 8.76 -5.27
C VAL A 436 21.23 10.02 -5.30
N SER A 437 22.26 10.02 -6.16
CA SER A 437 23.10 11.21 -6.41
C SER A 437 23.73 11.82 -5.14
N ASN A 438 24.56 11.03 -4.42
CA ASN A 438 25.19 11.44 -3.15
C ASN A 438 24.18 11.83 -2.08
N ALA A 439 23.15 10.99 -1.89
CA ALA A 439 22.12 11.21 -0.90
C ALA A 439 22.70 11.23 0.51
N GLN A 440 22.37 12.29 1.25
CA GLN A 440 22.79 12.47 2.63
C GLN A 440 21.68 13.19 3.43
N ILE A 441 21.58 12.86 4.72
CA ILE A 441 20.73 13.57 5.67
C ILE A 441 21.63 14.26 6.70
N GLN A 442 21.53 15.58 6.77
CA GLN A 442 22.15 16.39 7.82
C GLN A 442 21.12 16.62 8.94
N VAL A 443 21.40 16.10 10.14
CA VAL A 443 20.51 16.16 11.29
C VAL A 443 21.02 17.23 12.27
N ASN A 444 20.40 18.41 12.29
CA ASN A 444 20.63 19.47 13.28
C ASN A 444 19.46 19.64 14.28
N GLY A 445 18.32 19.03 13.98
CA GLY A 445 17.16 18.88 14.86
C GLY A 445 17.01 17.41 15.24
N ASP A 446 15.78 16.88 15.17
CA ASP A 446 15.53 15.49 15.54
C ASP A 446 15.21 14.67 14.29
N PHE A 447 15.90 13.54 14.09
CA PHE A 447 15.56 12.57 13.05
C PHE A 447 15.19 11.23 13.66
N ILE A 448 13.95 10.78 13.46
CA ILE A 448 13.41 9.55 14.01
C ILE A 448 13.18 8.56 12.88
N ILE A 449 13.82 7.39 12.94
CA ILE A 449 13.61 6.25 12.05
C ILE A 449 12.71 5.26 12.79
N GLY A 450 11.44 5.21 12.41
CA GLY A 450 10.41 4.38 13.02
C GLY A 450 10.57 2.89 12.74
N GLU A 451 9.83 2.09 13.49
CA GLU A 451 9.91 0.63 13.46
C GLU A 451 9.79 0.05 12.05
N ASN A 452 10.64 -0.94 11.74
CA ASN A 452 10.69 -1.65 10.46
C ASN A 452 10.99 -0.79 9.21
N SER A 453 11.39 0.48 9.38
CA SER A 453 11.73 1.37 8.27
C SER A 453 13.01 0.93 7.58
N ILE A 454 13.12 1.23 6.27
CA ILE A 454 14.26 0.87 5.44
C ILE A 454 14.88 2.15 4.89
N LEU A 455 16.19 2.34 5.05
CA LEU A 455 16.94 3.38 4.35
C LEU A 455 18.00 2.70 3.50
N ASN A 456 18.04 3.01 2.21
CA ASN A 456 19.01 2.45 1.28
C ASN A 456 19.90 3.55 0.74
N ASP A 457 21.22 3.36 0.81
CA ASP A 457 22.23 4.19 0.15
C ASP A 457 22.22 5.67 0.58
N ILE A 458 22.00 5.93 1.88
CA ILE A 458 21.91 7.29 2.43
C ILE A 458 22.95 7.45 3.54
N HIS A 459 23.88 8.40 3.38
CA HIS A 459 24.79 8.81 4.45
C HIS A 459 24.06 9.69 5.47
N ILE A 460 24.32 9.51 6.77
CA ILE A 460 23.69 10.29 7.83
C ILE A 460 24.77 11.02 8.63
N ASP A 461 24.66 12.35 8.68
CA ASP A 461 25.55 13.21 9.47
C ASP A 461 24.72 13.89 10.57
N VAL A 462 24.97 13.47 11.82
CA VAL A 462 24.32 14.00 13.02
C VAL A 462 25.21 15.09 13.61
N ALA A 463 24.80 16.34 13.45
CA ALA A 463 25.55 17.49 13.91
C ALA A 463 25.37 17.71 15.43
N THR A 464 26.26 18.48 16.03
CA THR A 464 26.16 18.87 17.45
C THR A 464 24.81 19.51 17.79
N GLY A 465 24.12 18.94 18.78
CA GLY A 465 22.80 19.36 19.21
C GLY A 465 21.63 18.78 18.40
N GLY A 466 21.91 17.99 17.36
CA GLY A 466 20.94 17.11 16.71
C GLY A 466 20.82 15.76 17.42
N GLU A 467 19.71 15.07 17.17
CA GLU A 467 19.39 13.76 17.75
C GLU A 467 18.91 12.81 16.66
N LEU A 468 19.51 11.61 16.58
CA LEU A 468 19.09 10.51 15.72
C LEU A 468 18.53 9.38 16.57
N ILE A 469 17.28 8.98 16.32
CA ILE A 469 16.61 7.87 17.01
C ILE A 469 16.28 6.80 15.98
N ILE A 470 16.69 5.54 16.20
CA ILE A 470 16.41 4.40 15.32
C ILE A 470 15.67 3.32 16.11
N HIS A 471 14.46 3.01 15.64
CA HIS A 471 13.57 2.05 16.28
C HIS A 471 13.72 0.61 15.80
N GLU A 472 13.24 -0.33 16.62
CA GLU A 472 13.34 -1.77 16.39
C GLU A 472 12.91 -2.24 14.99
N GLY A 473 13.61 -3.24 14.46
CA GLY A 473 13.35 -3.83 13.14
C GLY A 473 13.78 -2.97 11.95
N ALA A 474 14.30 -1.76 12.15
CA ALA A 474 14.78 -0.92 11.05
C ALA A 474 16.00 -1.54 10.33
N THR A 475 16.11 -1.33 9.02
CA THR A 475 17.23 -1.79 8.19
C THR A 475 17.82 -0.61 7.42
N LEU A 476 19.12 -0.35 7.60
CA LEU A 476 19.83 0.69 6.89
C LEU A 476 20.95 0.06 6.06
N SER A 477 20.97 0.32 4.76
CA SER A 477 22.04 -0.11 3.86
C SER A 477 22.84 1.08 3.34
N PHE A 478 24.15 0.89 3.18
CA PHE A 478 25.09 1.96 2.83
C PHE A 478 26.03 1.54 1.70
N ASP A 479 26.24 2.41 0.71
CA ASP A 479 27.27 2.23 -0.33
C ASP A 479 28.66 2.59 0.22
N SER A 480 29.71 2.28 -0.54
CA SER A 480 31.09 2.63 -0.24
C SER A 480 31.24 4.14 0.01
N GLY A 481 31.83 4.51 1.16
CA GLY A 481 32.02 5.90 1.56
C GLY A 481 30.79 6.53 2.23
N GLN A 482 29.78 5.73 2.59
CA GLN A 482 28.63 6.14 3.38
C GLN A 482 28.66 5.47 4.76
N GLY A 483 27.90 6.02 5.70
CA GLY A 483 27.79 5.53 7.06
C GLY A 483 26.97 6.48 7.91
N ILE A 484 27.11 6.33 9.23
CA ILE A 484 26.52 7.24 10.22
C ILE A 484 27.68 7.91 10.93
N GLU A 485 27.81 9.23 10.77
CA GLU A 485 28.78 10.06 11.47
C GLU A 485 28.03 10.94 12.47
N GLY A 486 28.38 10.87 13.76
CA GLY A 486 27.62 11.56 14.79
C GLY A 486 28.46 12.35 15.77
N ASP A 487 28.41 13.67 15.63
CA ASP A 487 28.78 14.66 16.65
C ASP A 487 27.56 15.11 17.49
N GLY A 488 26.41 14.46 17.32
CA GLY A 488 25.17 14.61 18.10
C GLY A 488 24.71 13.28 18.71
N VAL A 489 23.57 13.30 19.42
CA VAL A 489 23.11 12.12 20.19
C VAL A 489 22.54 11.06 19.26
N ILE A 490 22.98 9.80 19.43
CA ILE A 490 22.47 8.65 18.67
C ILE A 490 21.83 7.63 19.63
N ILE A 491 20.57 7.27 19.36
CA ILE A 491 19.80 6.29 20.14
C ILE A 491 19.31 5.19 19.19
N MET A 492 19.66 3.93 19.47
CA MET A 492 19.15 2.76 18.76
C MET A 492 18.51 1.80 19.76
N ASP A 493 17.21 1.56 19.67
CA ASP A 493 16.44 0.83 20.70
C ASP A 493 15.86 -0.51 20.23
N GLY A 494 16.63 -1.27 19.46
CA GLY A 494 16.26 -2.59 18.97
C GLY A 494 15.86 -3.57 20.09
N THR A 495 15.15 -4.64 19.73
CA THR A 495 14.75 -5.70 20.67
C THR A 495 15.02 -7.10 20.11
N ASN A 496 14.74 -8.13 20.92
CA ASN A 496 14.73 -9.53 20.45
C ASN A 496 13.27 -10.00 20.29
N PRO A 497 12.81 -10.40 19.09
CA PRO A 497 13.62 -10.70 17.88
C PRO A 497 13.85 -9.51 16.92
N ASN A 498 13.28 -8.33 17.16
CA ASN A 498 13.28 -7.20 16.21
C ASN A 498 14.57 -6.36 16.29
N ARG A 499 15.70 -6.95 15.89
CA ARG A 499 17.00 -6.27 15.86
C ARG A 499 17.02 -5.18 14.79
N ILE A 500 17.85 -4.16 14.98
CA ILE A 500 18.17 -3.15 13.95
C ILE A 500 19.32 -3.71 13.11
N THR A 501 19.28 -3.52 11.79
CA THR A 501 20.33 -4.02 10.87
C THR A 501 20.97 -2.87 10.13
N LEU A 502 22.31 -2.79 10.17
CA LEU A 502 23.14 -1.87 9.38
C LEU A 502 24.03 -2.70 8.44
N GLU A 503 23.92 -2.52 7.13
CA GLU A 503 24.58 -3.40 6.14
C GLU A 503 25.19 -2.66 4.95
N ALA A 504 26.09 -3.32 4.23
CA ALA A 504 26.62 -2.83 2.96
C ALA A 504 25.60 -3.00 1.83
N SER A 505 25.50 -2.00 0.95
CA SER A 505 24.88 -2.16 -0.36
C SER A 505 25.94 -2.49 -1.42
N GLY A 506 25.57 -3.27 -2.44
CA GLY A 506 26.42 -3.44 -3.63
C GLY A 506 27.70 -4.30 -3.51
N GLY A 507 27.94 -4.96 -2.38
CA GLY A 507 29.07 -5.90 -2.20
C GLY A 507 30.42 -5.25 -1.93
N SER A 508 30.43 -3.95 -1.60
CA SER A 508 31.58 -3.18 -1.11
C SER A 508 31.33 -2.69 0.31
N ASN A 509 32.35 -2.68 1.17
CA ASN A 509 32.19 -2.24 2.56
C ASN A 509 31.86 -0.75 2.70
N TRP A 510 31.02 -0.42 3.68
CA TRP A 510 30.64 0.94 4.08
C TRP A 510 31.49 1.43 5.26
N ASP A 511 31.50 2.73 5.59
CA ASP A 511 32.53 3.31 6.48
C ASP A 511 32.39 2.87 7.96
N GLY A 512 31.16 2.69 8.43
CA GLY A 512 30.83 2.29 9.79
C GLY A 512 29.95 3.28 10.55
N LEU A 513 29.72 2.97 11.83
CA LEU A 513 29.03 3.83 12.79
C LEU A 513 30.05 4.59 13.64
N GLU A 514 30.07 5.92 13.57
CA GLU A 514 30.88 6.81 14.41
C GLU A 514 30.00 7.56 15.42
N ILE A 515 30.40 7.54 16.70
CA ILE A 515 29.66 8.16 17.81
C ILE A 515 30.62 9.01 18.66
N ASN A 516 30.39 10.32 18.69
CA ASN A 516 31.24 11.28 19.38
C ASN A 516 30.53 12.11 20.47
N GLU A 517 29.25 11.86 20.72
CA GLU A 517 28.46 12.63 21.69
C GLU A 517 27.99 11.78 22.89
N ASP A 518 28.00 12.42 24.07
CA ASP A 518 27.63 11.84 25.36
C ASP A 518 26.15 11.38 25.41
N ASN A 519 25.87 10.38 26.25
CA ASN A 519 24.53 9.80 26.48
C ASN A 519 23.88 9.13 25.26
N SER A 520 24.66 8.80 24.24
CA SER A 520 24.23 7.92 23.14
C SER A 520 23.97 6.49 23.65
N SER A 521 23.07 5.75 23.01
CA SER A 521 22.73 4.36 23.41
C SER A 521 22.44 3.47 22.20
N ILE A 522 22.85 2.20 22.28
CA ILE A 522 22.71 1.22 21.21
C ILE A 522 22.28 -0.12 21.79
N ALA A 523 21.15 -0.66 21.35
CA ALA A 523 20.64 -1.94 21.80
C ALA A 523 20.17 -2.83 20.65
N TYR A 524 20.56 -4.12 20.67
CA TYR A 524 20.12 -5.16 19.73
C TYR A 524 20.32 -4.78 18.25
N VAL A 525 21.58 -4.53 17.87
CA VAL A 525 21.96 -4.11 16.51
C VAL A 525 22.86 -5.15 15.86
N ASP A 526 22.61 -5.43 14.59
CA ASP A 526 23.46 -6.22 13.70
C ASP A 526 24.15 -5.29 12.69
N ILE A 527 25.47 -5.38 12.61
CA ILE A 527 26.31 -4.58 11.70
C ILE A 527 27.04 -5.52 10.76
N GLU A 528 26.80 -5.43 9.46
CA GLU A 528 27.38 -6.33 8.47
C GLU A 528 28.23 -5.57 7.44
N ASP A 529 29.37 -6.17 7.06
CA ASP A 529 30.23 -5.75 5.96
C ASP A 529 30.73 -4.28 6.07
N ALA A 530 30.94 -3.78 7.30
CA ALA A 530 31.49 -2.44 7.53
C ALA A 530 33.03 -2.40 7.40
N VAL A 531 33.62 -1.23 7.16
CA VAL A 531 35.06 -1.00 7.26
C VAL A 531 35.45 -1.04 8.73
N ASN A 532 34.86 -0.17 9.54
CA ASN A 532 34.86 -0.26 11.00
C ASN A 532 33.42 -0.56 11.45
N GLY A 533 33.22 -1.46 12.41
CA GLY A 533 31.86 -1.72 12.92
C GLY A 533 31.32 -0.50 13.70
N ILE A 534 31.85 -0.29 14.90
CA ILE A 534 31.56 0.89 15.72
C ILE A 534 32.85 1.59 16.12
N THR A 535 32.90 2.91 15.94
CA THR A 535 33.99 3.76 16.43
C THR A 535 33.43 4.84 17.35
N SER A 536 34.09 5.10 18.47
CA SER A 536 33.75 6.24 19.33
C SER A 536 34.97 6.96 19.90
N TYR A 537 34.88 8.29 20.05
CA TYR A 537 35.96 9.10 20.62
C TYR A 537 35.48 9.95 21.82
N ASN A 538 36.06 9.70 23.00
CA ASN A 538 35.87 10.46 24.24
C ASN A 538 34.42 10.61 24.74
N VAL A 539 33.58 9.61 24.47
CA VAL A 539 32.16 9.63 24.85
C VAL A 539 31.95 9.17 26.30
N SER A 540 31.17 9.93 27.07
CA SER A 540 30.71 9.57 28.41
C SER A 540 29.26 9.06 28.39
N GLY A 541 28.98 8.00 29.16
CA GLY A 541 27.63 7.44 29.28
C GLY A 541 27.11 6.66 28.06
N LEU A 542 27.99 6.21 27.15
CA LEU A 542 27.61 5.36 26.01
C LEU A 542 27.15 3.98 26.47
N GLU A 543 25.88 3.63 26.24
CA GLU A 543 25.34 2.28 26.51
C GLU A 543 25.34 1.44 25.23
N VAL A 544 25.89 0.22 25.27
CA VAL A 544 25.92 -0.69 24.10
C VAL A 544 25.48 -2.08 24.53
N GLN A 545 24.38 -2.62 24.03
CA GLN A 545 23.81 -3.88 24.52
C GLN A 545 23.45 -4.82 23.37
N ASN A 546 23.94 -6.07 23.42
CA ASN A 546 23.60 -7.12 22.45
C ASN A 546 23.87 -6.70 20.99
N VAL A 547 25.08 -6.23 20.70
CA VAL A 547 25.48 -5.82 19.35
C VAL A 547 26.34 -6.89 18.71
N GLU A 548 26.06 -7.23 17.44
CA GLU A 548 26.84 -8.18 16.67
C GLU A 548 27.38 -7.51 15.40
N VAL A 549 28.69 -7.65 15.16
CA VAL A 549 29.39 -7.13 13.99
C VAL A 549 29.92 -8.30 13.18
N PHE A 550 29.57 -8.33 11.90
CA PHE A 550 29.91 -9.39 10.96
C PHE A 550 30.72 -8.86 9.77
N ASN A 551 31.70 -9.65 9.32
CA ASN A 551 32.53 -9.44 8.14
C ASN A 551 33.21 -8.06 8.04
N SER A 552 33.58 -7.44 9.16
CA SER A 552 34.28 -6.15 9.11
C SER A 552 35.71 -6.27 8.55
N THR A 553 36.19 -5.25 7.83
CA THR A 553 37.54 -5.28 7.23
C THR A 553 38.66 -4.77 8.13
N TRP A 554 38.37 -3.89 9.11
CA TRP A 554 39.34 -3.37 10.08
C TRP A 554 39.01 -3.77 11.51
N ASP A 555 38.28 -2.93 12.23
CA ASP A 555 37.98 -3.14 13.64
C ASP A 555 36.49 -3.42 13.79
N GLY A 556 36.14 -4.46 14.55
CA GLY A 556 34.73 -4.70 14.90
C GLY A 556 34.21 -3.59 15.80
N PHE A 557 34.92 -3.34 16.89
CA PHE A 557 34.64 -2.26 17.82
C PHE A 557 35.90 -1.48 18.15
N ARG A 558 35.82 -0.14 18.14
CA ARG A 558 36.92 0.76 18.44
C ARG A 558 36.47 1.89 19.36
N PHE A 559 36.78 1.78 20.64
CA PHE A 559 36.44 2.78 21.64
C PHE A 559 37.72 3.48 22.13
N ILE A 560 37.81 4.80 21.96
CA ILE A 560 38.96 5.59 22.39
C ILE A 560 38.47 6.63 23.40
N ASN A 561 38.75 6.40 24.68
CA ASN A 561 38.44 7.30 25.78
C ASN A 561 39.72 7.81 26.44
N THR A 562 40.08 9.06 26.15
CA THR A 562 41.23 9.74 26.77
C THR A 562 40.85 10.58 28.00
N SER A 563 39.57 10.56 28.39
CA SER A 563 39.04 11.35 29.51
C SER A 563 39.18 10.62 30.86
N THR A 564 39.08 11.35 31.97
CA THR A 564 39.19 10.79 33.35
C THR A 564 37.84 10.49 33.99
N SER A 565 36.74 10.71 33.27
CA SER A 565 35.38 10.37 33.66
C SER A 565 35.08 8.94 33.23
N SER A 566 34.89 8.07 34.21
CA SER A 566 34.52 6.67 34.02
C SER A 566 33.23 6.58 33.17
N PRO A 567 33.20 5.81 32.07
CA PRO A 567 31.98 5.59 31.32
C PRO A 567 31.06 4.71 32.16
N THR A 568 30.05 5.28 32.81
CA THR A 568 28.99 4.52 33.48
C THR A 568 27.97 3.95 32.47
N GLY A 569 28.43 3.49 31.31
CA GLY A 569 27.62 2.85 30.28
C GLY A 569 27.88 1.34 30.25
N GLY A 570 26.82 0.53 30.29
CA GLY A 570 26.93 -0.93 30.29
C GLY A 570 27.15 -1.46 28.87
N PHE A 571 28.23 -2.21 28.66
CA PHE A 571 28.52 -2.87 27.38
C PHE A 571 28.05 -4.33 27.38
N GLY A 572 26.82 -4.67 27.00
CA GLY A 572 26.28 -6.05 27.01
C GLY A 572 27.00 -7.08 26.13
N TYR A 573 26.30 -8.10 25.63
CA TYR A 573 26.91 -9.11 24.74
C TYR A 573 27.42 -8.45 23.45
N LEU A 574 28.71 -8.62 23.14
CA LEU A 574 29.34 -8.14 21.91
C LEU A 574 29.87 -9.33 21.11
N ARG A 575 29.54 -9.39 19.82
CA ARG A 575 30.14 -10.35 18.88
C ARG A 575 30.83 -9.63 17.74
N ALA A 576 32.04 -10.04 17.39
CA ALA A 576 32.73 -9.57 16.20
C ALA A 576 33.32 -10.73 15.40
N ASP A 577 33.02 -10.78 14.10
CA ASP A 577 33.79 -11.52 13.10
C ASP A 577 34.23 -10.57 11.96
N GLY A 578 35.49 -10.66 11.53
CA GLY A 578 36.07 -9.79 10.51
C GLY A 578 37.49 -10.19 10.11
N ASN A 579 37.93 -9.82 8.91
CA ASN A 579 39.29 -10.12 8.43
C ASN A 579 40.35 -9.10 8.91
N GLY A 580 39.94 -8.14 9.73
CA GLY A 580 40.78 -7.01 10.15
C GLY A 580 41.66 -7.28 11.37
N THR A 581 42.27 -6.20 11.89
CA THR A 581 43.41 -6.30 12.82
C THR A 581 42.97 -6.55 14.27
N TYR A 582 41.81 -6.03 14.68
CA TYR A 582 41.27 -6.16 16.03
C TYR A 582 39.77 -6.47 16.01
N GLY A 583 39.31 -7.41 16.85
CA GLY A 583 37.89 -7.67 17.05
C GLY A 583 37.27 -6.59 17.92
N VAL A 584 37.98 -6.23 19.00
CA VAL A 584 37.66 -5.11 19.89
C VAL A 584 38.95 -4.39 20.25
N TYR A 585 39.00 -3.09 20.02
CA TYR A 585 40.05 -2.18 20.45
C TYR A 585 39.46 -1.18 21.46
N TYR A 586 40.01 -1.17 22.67
CA TYR A 586 39.62 -0.25 23.72
C TYR A 586 40.85 0.45 24.30
N ASP A 587 40.89 1.78 24.19
CA ASP A 587 41.90 2.63 24.83
C ASP A 587 41.21 3.52 25.85
N GLY A 588 41.29 3.18 27.14
CA GLY A 588 40.51 3.83 28.21
C GLY A 588 41.36 4.47 29.29
N GLY A 589 40.73 5.27 30.14
CA GLY A 589 41.35 5.87 31.32
C GLY A 589 41.62 4.86 32.45
N SER A 590 42.36 5.28 33.48
CA SER A 590 42.79 4.42 34.62
C SER A 590 41.66 3.96 35.56
N ASN A 591 40.39 4.28 35.27
CA ASN A 591 39.21 3.92 36.06
C ASN A 591 38.02 3.47 35.17
N ASP A 592 38.29 3.03 33.95
CA ASP A 592 37.24 2.54 33.06
C ASP A 592 36.97 1.07 33.39
N GLU A 593 35.73 0.77 33.81
CA GLU A 593 35.24 -0.59 34.11
C GLU A 593 34.31 -1.04 32.97
N LEU A 594 34.81 -1.91 32.10
CA LEU A 594 33.97 -2.66 31.18
C LEU A 594 33.40 -3.85 31.96
N THR A 595 32.14 -3.78 32.36
CA THR A 595 31.42 -4.98 32.79
C THR A 595 31.00 -5.76 31.54
N ASN A 596 30.95 -7.12 31.56
CA ASN A 596 30.16 -8.02 30.67
C ASN A 596 30.91 -9.07 29.81
N SER A 597 30.12 -9.82 29.02
CA SER A 597 30.53 -10.97 28.21
C SER A 597 30.83 -10.57 26.76
N ILE A 598 32.11 -10.46 26.43
CA ILE A 598 32.59 -10.22 25.06
C ILE A 598 32.89 -11.57 24.39
N MET A 599 32.32 -11.81 23.21
CA MET A 599 32.62 -12.98 22.37
C MET A 599 33.29 -12.52 21.07
N VAL A 600 34.58 -12.80 20.91
CA VAL A 600 35.27 -12.61 19.62
C VAL A 600 35.32 -13.97 18.92
N ASP A 601 34.73 -14.08 17.73
CA ASP A 601 34.60 -15.33 16.97
C ASP A 601 35.38 -15.19 15.64
N ASN A 602 36.70 -15.06 15.73
CA ASN A 602 37.54 -14.84 14.54
C ASN A 602 38.96 -15.45 14.64
N PRO A 603 39.49 -16.03 13.55
CA PRO A 603 40.87 -16.54 13.50
C PRO A 603 41.98 -15.50 13.33
N SER A 604 41.66 -14.25 12.99
CA SER A 604 42.64 -13.20 12.63
C SER A 604 42.66 -12.00 13.58
N ALA A 605 41.57 -11.77 14.32
CA ALA A 605 41.32 -10.55 15.09
C ALA A 605 41.25 -10.82 16.61
N GLY A 606 41.96 -10.02 17.41
CA GLY A 606 42.09 -10.18 18.87
C GLY A 606 41.35 -9.12 19.70
N LEU A 607 41.37 -9.27 21.03
CA LEU A 607 40.93 -8.26 22.00
C LEU A 607 42.14 -7.43 22.46
N PHE A 608 42.08 -6.11 22.34
CA PHE A 608 43.17 -5.21 22.69
C PHE A 608 42.71 -4.13 23.67
N LEU A 609 43.33 -4.07 24.86
CA LEU A 609 43.03 -3.13 25.94
C LEU A 609 44.27 -2.30 26.30
N THR A 610 44.13 -0.97 26.36
CA THR A 610 45.20 -0.04 26.79
C THR A 610 44.72 1.06 27.74
N GLY A 611 45.66 1.86 28.24
CA GLY A 611 45.37 3.09 28.99
C GLY A 611 45.00 2.92 30.47
N GLY A 612 44.93 1.68 30.97
CA GLY A 612 44.56 1.38 32.35
C GLY A 612 43.13 0.89 32.53
N ALA A 613 42.42 0.61 31.43
CA ALA A 613 41.09 0.00 31.43
C ALA A 613 41.05 -1.36 32.16
N SER A 614 39.96 -1.61 32.87
CA SER A 614 39.66 -2.89 33.54
C SER A 614 38.44 -3.56 32.91
N LEU A 615 38.53 -4.86 32.62
CA LEU A 615 37.41 -5.68 32.13
C LEU A 615 37.02 -6.69 33.21
N GLU A 616 35.81 -6.56 33.75
CA GLU A 616 35.23 -7.42 34.80
C GLU A 616 34.02 -8.19 34.20
N GLY A 617 34.21 -9.44 33.75
CA GLY A 617 33.14 -10.19 33.07
C GLY A 617 33.51 -11.57 32.51
N VAL A 618 32.52 -12.32 32.01
CA VAL A 618 32.72 -13.66 31.40
C VAL A 618 33.15 -13.49 29.95
N VAL A 619 34.46 -13.44 29.70
CA VAL A 619 34.99 -13.49 28.32
C VAL A 619 34.88 -14.92 27.79
N ASN A 620 33.82 -15.20 27.03
CA ASN A 620 33.68 -16.44 26.25
C ASN A 620 34.34 -16.25 24.88
N SER A 621 35.67 -16.26 24.82
CA SER A 621 36.39 -16.13 23.55
C SER A 621 36.62 -17.50 22.89
N ARG A 622 36.12 -17.70 21.65
CA ARG A 622 36.64 -18.75 20.75
C ARG A 622 37.72 -18.12 19.88
N ILE A 623 38.94 -18.06 20.40
CA ILE A 623 40.09 -17.57 19.65
C ILE A 623 40.62 -18.71 18.79
N TYR A 624 40.52 -18.60 17.48
CA TYR A 624 41.14 -19.57 16.58
C TYR A 624 42.60 -19.14 16.32
N ASP A 625 43.57 -19.98 16.69
CA ASP A 625 45.00 -19.74 16.46
C ASP A 625 45.37 -19.88 14.98
N GLY A 626 45.05 -18.86 14.18
CA GLY A 626 45.53 -18.67 12.81
C GLY A 626 46.12 -17.29 12.54
N GLY A 627 45.93 -16.33 13.45
CA GLY A 627 46.27 -14.92 13.29
C GLY A 627 47.28 -14.40 14.30
N THR A 628 47.98 -13.34 13.93
CA THR A 628 49.14 -12.78 14.65
C THR A 628 48.82 -12.10 15.99
N ASN A 629 47.54 -11.87 16.32
CA ASN A 629 47.10 -11.03 17.46
C ASN A 629 46.13 -11.82 18.37
N GLY A 630 46.57 -12.18 19.59
CA GLY A 630 45.72 -12.80 20.63
C GLY A 630 45.03 -11.77 21.54
N ILE A 631 44.78 -12.12 22.80
CA ILE A 631 44.38 -11.14 23.83
C ILE A 631 45.61 -10.33 24.25
N GLN A 632 45.54 -9.00 24.20
CA GLN A 632 46.62 -8.11 24.64
C GLN A 632 46.09 -7.01 25.56
N ALA A 633 46.68 -6.93 26.76
CA ALA A 633 46.48 -5.82 27.70
C ALA A 633 47.84 -5.16 27.97
N ASN A 634 47.96 -3.84 27.76
CA ASN A 634 49.19 -3.10 28.05
C ASN A 634 48.97 -2.06 29.16
N GLY A 635 49.92 -1.91 30.08
CA GLY A 635 49.89 -0.89 31.14
C GLY A 635 49.31 -1.39 32.47
N SER A 636 48.53 -0.55 33.17
CA SER A 636 47.87 -0.90 34.44
C SER A 636 46.50 -1.56 34.24
N SER A 637 46.22 -2.05 33.03
CA SER A 637 44.94 -2.66 32.66
C SER A 637 44.72 -4.01 33.34
N TYR A 638 43.47 -4.32 33.70
CA TYR A 638 43.05 -5.53 34.41
C TYR A 638 42.09 -6.37 33.57
N LEU A 639 42.24 -7.69 33.58
CA LEU A 639 41.40 -8.63 32.83
C LEU A 639 41.04 -9.82 33.70
N GLU A 640 39.76 -9.97 34.06
CA GLU A 640 39.26 -11.15 34.77
C GLU A 640 38.55 -12.11 33.79
N ILE A 641 39.00 -13.36 33.70
CA ILE A 641 38.39 -14.40 32.84
C ILE A 641 37.65 -15.42 33.71
N ASN A 642 36.32 -15.31 33.77
CA ASN A 642 35.47 -16.25 34.50
C ASN A 642 34.93 -17.34 33.58
N SER A 643 35.60 -18.51 33.57
CA SER A 643 35.34 -19.73 32.79
C SER A 643 35.69 -19.65 31.29
N SER A 644 36.58 -20.51 30.80
CA SER A 644 36.93 -20.56 29.38
C SER A 644 37.18 -21.99 28.90
N SER A 645 36.63 -22.30 27.72
CA SER A 645 37.14 -23.32 26.81
C SER A 645 37.99 -22.60 25.75
N ILE A 646 39.26 -22.34 26.07
CA ILE A 646 40.23 -21.86 25.06
C ILE A 646 40.50 -23.06 24.13
N HIS A 647 40.13 -22.97 22.86
CA HIS A 647 40.38 -24.01 21.86
C HIS A 647 41.63 -23.67 21.03
N ASP A 648 42.76 -24.30 21.36
CA ASP A 648 43.95 -24.32 20.51
C ASP A 648 43.72 -25.27 19.32
N ASN A 649 43.93 -24.80 18.09
CA ASN A 649 43.81 -25.60 16.87
C ASN A 649 45.17 -25.85 16.18
N SER A 650 46.27 -25.73 16.93
CA SER A 650 47.58 -26.21 16.50
C SER A 650 47.66 -27.74 16.72
N TYR A 651 48.14 -28.44 15.70
CA TYR A 651 48.09 -29.90 15.62
C TYR A 651 48.94 -30.58 16.71
N ARG A 652 48.25 -31.23 17.68
CA ARG A 652 48.63 -32.35 18.59
C ARG A 652 48.48 -32.00 20.08
N ASP A 653 47.65 -32.83 20.73
CA ASP A 653 47.43 -32.97 22.18
C ASP A 653 46.60 -31.87 22.85
N GLY A 654 45.27 -32.00 22.73
CA GLY A 654 44.31 -31.18 23.45
C GLY A 654 44.30 -31.44 24.96
N TYR A 655 44.44 -30.37 25.73
CA TYR A 655 44.08 -30.30 27.15
C TYR A 655 43.20 -29.05 27.35
N ALA A 656 42.01 -29.23 27.92
CA ALA A 656 41.18 -28.12 28.39
C ALA A 656 41.67 -27.70 29.79
N TYR A 657 41.94 -26.41 29.99
CA TYR A 657 42.27 -25.84 31.30
C TYR A 657 41.07 -25.06 31.84
N SER A 658 40.67 -25.33 33.09
CA SER A 658 39.76 -24.47 33.85
C SER A 658 40.52 -23.85 35.03
N SER A 659 40.90 -22.58 34.93
CA SER A 659 41.38 -21.77 36.05
C SER A 659 41.26 -20.28 35.73
N THR A 660 40.97 -19.46 36.74
CA THR A 660 41.05 -17.99 36.68
C THR A 660 42.49 -17.59 36.39
N ILE A 661 42.73 -16.82 35.32
CA ILE A 661 44.06 -16.32 34.93
C ILE A 661 44.09 -14.82 35.24
N ASP A 662 44.96 -14.40 36.16
CA ASP A 662 45.22 -12.99 36.47
C ASP A 662 46.47 -12.57 35.67
N ALA A 663 46.30 -11.74 34.63
CA ALA A 663 47.35 -11.42 33.68
C ALA A 663 47.79 -9.95 33.77
N THR A 664 48.81 -9.67 34.61
CA THR A 664 49.51 -8.39 34.58
C THR A 664 50.81 -8.50 33.80
N GLY A 665 50.82 -8.17 32.50
CA GLY A 665 52.04 -8.09 31.67
C GLY A 665 51.82 -8.18 30.16
N ASN A 666 52.79 -7.72 29.36
CA ASN A 666 52.76 -7.79 27.88
C ASN A 666 53.09 -9.20 27.37
N TRP A 667 52.21 -9.80 26.55
CA TRP A 667 52.42 -11.11 25.92
C TRP A 667 52.79 -10.92 24.43
N TRP A 668 53.98 -11.37 24.03
CA TRP A 668 54.42 -11.37 22.63
C TRP A 668 54.98 -12.75 22.27
N GLY A 669 54.30 -13.48 21.37
CA GLY A 669 54.85 -14.70 20.75
C GLY A 669 53.82 -15.74 20.30
N SER A 670 54.16 -16.47 19.25
CA SER A 670 53.39 -17.59 18.65
C SER A 670 53.48 -18.90 19.45
N SER A 671 53.55 -18.84 20.78
CA SER A 671 53.69 -20.01 21.66
C SER A 671 53.16 -19.69 23.07
N PHE A 672 52.26 -20.53 23.58
CA PHE A 672 51.79 -20.46 24.97
C PHE A 672 52.95 -20.58 25.98
N PRO A 673 52.95 -19.84 27.10
CA PRO A 673 53.95 -19.99 28.15
C PRO A 673 53.82 -21.34 28.86
N SER A 674 54.94 -21.84 29.38
CA SER A 674 54.97 -23.10 30.12
C SER A 674 54.25 -22.97 31.47
N PRO A 675 53.68 -24.06 32.02
CA PRO A 675 52.94 -24.07 33.30
C PRO A 675 53.68 -23.47 34.51
N SER A 676 55.00 -23.30 34.46
CA SER A 676 55.79 -22.70 35.54
C SER A 676 55.78 -21.17 35.61
N GLN A 677 55.01 -20.49 34.74
CA GLN A 677 54.89 -19.02 34.71
C GLN A 677 53.56 -18.51 35.28
N PHE A 678 52.70 -19.39 35.80
CA PHE A 678 51.50 -19.01 36.51
C PHE A 678 51.82 -18.83 38.00
N GLU A 679 51.62 -17.63 38.54
CA GLU A 679 51.65 -17.44 40.00
C GLU A 679 50.38 -18.05 40.61
N GLU A 680 50.57 -18.98 41.53
CA GLU A 680 49.51 -19.72 42.21
C GLU A 680 48.81 -18.78 43.22
N VAL A 681 47.59 -18.34 42.90
CA VAL A 681 46.75 -17.63 43.88
C VAL A 681 46.25 -18.66 44.91
N SER A 682 46.58 -18.43 46.18
CA SER A 682 46.26 -19.37 47.26
C SER A 682 44.75 -19.58 47.39
N GLY A 683 44.21 -20.73 46.95
CA GLY A 683 42.85 -21.16 47.35
C GLY A 683 42.05 -22.11 46.44
N GLY A 684 42.46 -22.42 45.19
CA GLY A 684 41.64 -23.24 44.27
C GLY A 684 42.21 -24.65 44.00
N SER A 685 41.37 -25.68 44.00
CA SER A 685 41.71 -27.09 43.67
C SER A 685 41.33 -27.43 42.22
N ILE A 686 42.18 -28.17 41.50
CA ILE A 686 41.91 -28.68 40.13
C ILE A 686 41.48 -30.16 40.17
N ASP A 687 40.36 -30.52 39.51
CA ASP A 687 39.83 -31.90 39.40
C ASP A 687 39.94 -32.44 37.95
N TYR A 688 40.28 -33.72 37.79
CA TYR A 688 40.64 -34.38 36.52
C TYR A 688 39.88 -35.70 36.31
N SER A 689 38.57 -35.69 36.03
CA SER A 689 37.87 -36.95 35.67
C SER A 689 36.72 -36.87 34.63
N ASN A 690 37.01 -37.48 33.45
CA ASN A 690 36.20 -38.25 32.47
C ASN A 690 34.89 -37.71 31.82
N HIS A 691 34.81 -37.77 30.47
CA HIS A 691 34.05 -38.81 29.72
C HIS A 691 34.37 -38.82 28.19
N LEU A 692 34.64 -40.03 27.66
CA LEU A 692 34.88 -40.39 26.25
C LEU A 692 33.62 -41.02 25.63
N PHE A 693 33.26 -40.63 24.39
CA PHE A 693 32.54 -41.48 23.44
C PHE A 693 32.99 -41.19 21.99
N PHE A 694 33.37 -42.23 21.25
CA PHE A 694 33.67 -42.26 19.82
C PHE A 694 32.74 -43.27 19.14
N ASP A 695 32.25 -42.97 17.94
CA ASP A 695 32.17 -43.91 16.81
C ASP A 695 31.94 -43.16 15.46
N PRO A 696 32.21 -43.76 14.29
CA PRO A 696 32.94 -43.13 13.18
C PRO A 696 32.11 -42.82 11.92
N LEU A 697 32.62 -41.90 11.09
CA LEU A 697 32.12 -41.59 9.74
C LEU A 697 32.34 -42.77 8.75
N PRO A 698 31.36 -43.12 7.89
CA PRO A 698 31.59 -44.04 6.78
C PRO A 698 32.30 -43.37 5.59
N ALA A 699 33.20 -44.13 4.97
CA ALA A 699 34.03 -43.75 3.83
C ALA A 699 33.26 -43.59 2.51
N GLY A 700 33.55 -42.52 1.76
CA GLY A 700 33.02 -42.30 0.41
C GLY A 700 33.40 -40.95 -0.21
N PHE A 701 34.70 -40.67 -0.33
CA PHE A 701 35.20 -39.55 -1.14
C PHE A 701 34.81 -39.73 -2.62
N GLN A 702 34.37 -38.67 -3.32
CA GLN A 702 35.07 -38.17 -4.52
C GLN A 702 34.84 -36.66 -4.73
N LYS A 703 35.94 -35.92 -4.86
CA LYS A 703 36.05 -34.59 -5.48
C LYS A 703 35.71 -34.66 -6.97
N ARG A 704 34.91 -33.71 -7.47
CA ARG A 704 34.88 -33.10 -8.83
C ARG A 704 33.72 -32.08 -8.81
N GLY A 705 33.80 -30.85 -9.32
CA GLY A 705 34.82 -30.11 -10.05
C GLY A 705 34.22 -28.74 -10.34
N ASN A 706 35.08 -27.76 -10.61
CA ASN A 706 34.71 -26.42 -11.03
C ASN A 706 33.99 -26.50 -12.40
N SER A 707 32.76 -25.99 -12.51
CA SER A 707 32.11 -25.76 -13.81
C SER A 707 31.21 -24.53 -13.77
N SER A 708 31.73 -23.45 -14.35
CA SER A 708 30.95 -22.39 -14.98
C SER A 708 30.02 -22.99 -16.05
N GLY A 709 28.72 -22.79 -15.91
CA GLY A 709 27.72 -23.16 -16.91
C GLY A 709 26.33 -22.72 -16.48
N ASN A 710 25.70 -21.86 -17.28
CA ASN A 710 24.30 -21.48 -17.17
C ASN A 710 23.40 -22.73 -17.20
N GLU A 711 22.69 -23.00 -16.11
CA GLU A 711 21.42 -23.72 -16.12
C GLU A 711 20.35 -22.87 -15.40
N PRO A 712 19.08 -22.90 -15.84
CA PRO A 712 18.03 -22.04 -15.28
C PRO A 712 17.72 -22.49 -13.84
N LYS A 713 17.78 -21.56 -12.88
CA LYS A 713 17.32 -21.77 -11.51
C LYS A 713 15.82 -22.13 -11.53
N ALA A 714 15.50 -23.39 -11.25
CA ALA A 714 14.14 -23.80 -10.93
C ALA A 714 13.70 -23.08 -9.65
N LYS A 715 12.59 -22.32 -9.71
CA LYS A 715 11.94 -21.74 -8.52
C LYS A 715 11.54 -22.89 -7.58
N THR A 716 12.35 -23.12 -6.56
CA THR A 716 12.01 -24.02 -5.44
C THR A 716 11.80 -23.15 -4.21
N ALA A 717 10.58 -22.65 -4.03
CA ALA A 717 10.14 -22.11 -2.74
C ALA A 717 9.74 -23.30 -1.86
N GLY A 718 10.69 -23.80 -1.07
CA GLY A 718 10.43 -24.83 -0.09
C GLY A 718 9.94 -24.22 1.22
N HIS A 719 8.64 -23.93 1.36
CA HIS A 719 8.06 -23.91 2.71
C HIS A 719 8.14 -25.34 3.26
N ALA A 720 8.78 -25.51 4.41
CA ALA A 720 8.71 -26.76 5.15
C ALA A 720 7.25 -26.97 5.57
N VAL A 721 6.70 -28.17 5.39
CA VAL A 721 5.29 -28.50 5.73
C VAL A 721 4.97 -28.16 7.20
N GLY A 722 5.98 -28.10 8.07
CA GLY A 722 5.87 -27.68 9.47
C GLY A 722 5.48 -26.21 9.72
N GLU A 723 5.55 -25.33 8.73
CA GLU A 723 5.18 -23.91 8.86
C GLU A 723 3.70 -23.62 8.53
N ILE A 724 2.96 -24.60 7.98
CA ILE A 724 1.57 -24.41 7.57
C ILE A 724 0.63 -24.74 8.74
N ASN A 725 0.20 -23.71 9.47
CA ASN A 725 -0.64 -23.84 10.66
C ASN A 725 -2.06 -23.25 10.51
N SER A 726 -2.34 -22.56 9.39
CA SER A 726 -3.64 -21.94 9.09
C SER A 726 -4.00 -21.97 7.61
N VAL A 727 -5.26 -21.68 7.27
CA VAL A 727 -5.72 -21.54 5.87
C VAL A 727 -5.01 -20.37 5.17
N ALA A 728 -4.69 -19.30 5.91
CA ALA A 728 -3.95 -18.15 5.41
C ALA A 728 -2.52 -18.54 5.00
N THR A 729 -1.80 -19.27 5.86
CA THR A 729 -0.46 -19.79 5.53
C THR A 729 -0.49 -20.81 4.39
N LEU A 730 -1.57 -21.61 4.29
CA LEU A 730 -1.76 -22.56 3.18
C LEU A 730 -1.98 -21.83 1.84
N ARG A 731 -2.75 -20.74 1.82
CA ARG A 731 -2.93 -19.90 0.61
C ARG A 731 -1.67 -19.11 0.26
N LYS A 732 -0.92 -18.63 1.26
CA LYS A 732 0.37 -17.96 1.07
C LYS A 732 1.40 -18.87 0.42
N ALA A 733 1.46 -20.15 0.80
CA ALA A 733 2.33 -21.14 0.16
C ALA A 733 2.02 -21.37 -1.33
N LEU A 734 0.81 -21.03 -1.80
CA LEU A 734 0.36 -21.23 -3.18
C LEU A 734 0.46 -19.96 -4.04
N SER A 735 0.70 -18.78 -3.45
CA SER A 735 0.62 -17.49 -4.16
C SER A 735 1.64 -17.33 -5.29
N GLY A 736 2.75 -18.08 -5.24
CA GLY A 736 3.80 -18.10 -6.27
C GLY A 736 3.51 -18.96 -7.50
N PHE A 737 2.42 -19.74 -7.50
CA PHE A 737 2.12 -20.73 -8.54
C PHE A 737 0.84 -20.37 -9.32
N LYS A 738 0.78 -20.68 -10.63
CA LYS A 738 -0.39 -20.39 -11.48
C LYS A 738 -0.87 -21.64 -12.22
N GLY A 739 -2.19 -21.72 -12.47
CA GLY A 739 -2.79 -22.81 -13.26
C GLY A 739 -2.54 -24.21 -12.69
N GLU A 740 -2.08 -25.15 -13.51
CA GLU A 740 -1.76 -26.53 -13.08
C GLU A 740 -0.58 -26.62 -12.10
N GLU A 741 0.31 -25.62 -12.08
CA GLU A 741 1.43 -25.57 -11.14
C GLU A 741 0.94 -25.41 -9.70
N ALA A 742 -0.10 -24.60 -9.49
CA ALA A 742 -0.71 -24.40 -8.17
C ALA A 742 -1.40 -25.68 -7.67
N LEU A 743 -1.99 -26.46 -8.58
CA LEU A 743 -2.61 -27.75 -8.25
C LEU A 743 -1.54 -28.78 -7.88
N THR A 744 -0.42 -28.79 -8.60
CA THR A 744 0.73 -29.66 -8.33
C THR A 744 1.33 -29.36 -6.97
N GLU A 745 1.53 -28.09 -6.65
CA GLU A 745 2.06 -27.67 -5.36
C GLU A 745 1.08 -27.93 -4.21
N LEU A 746 -0.21 -27.65 -4.40
CA LEU A 746 -1.25 -27.98 -3.41
C LEU A 746 -1.26 -29.48 -3.08
N ASN A 747 -1.14 -30.35 -4.09
CA ASN A 747 -1.05 -31.80 -3.88
C ASN A 747 0.23 -32.22 -3.14
N ARG A 748 1.34 -31.48 -3.33
CA ARG A 748 2.60 -31.71 -2.62
C ARG A 748 2.49 -31.38 -1.13
N ILE A 749 1.86 -30.25 -0.79
CA ILE A 749 1.79 -29.74 0.59
C ILE A 749 0.58 -30.24 1.38
N SER A 750 -0.43 -30.82 0.73
CA SER A 750 -1.65 -31.37 1.36
C SER A 750 -1.52 -32.83 1.85
N GLY A 751 -0.29 -33.30 2.04
CA GLY A 751 0.01 -34.63 2.54
C GLY A 751 -0.42 -34.90 4.00
N PRO A 752 -0.18 -36.12 4.52
CA PRO A 752 -0.62 -36.53 5.86
C PRO A 752 -0.01 -35.72 7.01
N GLU A 753 1.03 -34.93 6.76
CA GLU A 753 1.69 -34.05 7.72
C GLU A 753 0.87 -32.77 8.03
N LEU A 754 -0.07 -32.40 7.16
CA LEU A 754 -0.94 -31.24 7.36
C LEU A 754 -2.03 -31.54 8.42
N PRO A 755 -2.36 -30.62 9.34
CA PRO A 755 -3.46 -30.82 10.30
C PRO A 755 -4.79 -31.22 9.63
N PRO A 756 -5.58 -32.14 10.21
CA PRO A 756 -6.81 -32.65 9.57
C PRO A 756 -7.82 -31.59 9.14
N ALA A 757 -7.95 -30.49 9.89
CA ALA A 757 -8.81 -29.36 9.51
C ALA A 757 -8.30 -28.64 8.25
N LEU A 758 -6.98 -28.48 8.13
CA LEU A 758 -6.35 -27.87 6.96
C LEU A 758 -6.35 -28.80 5.75
N GLN A 759 -6.36 -30.12 5.94
CA GLN A 759 -6.56 -31.07 4.84
C GLN A 759 -7.96 -30.92 4.20
N GLN A 760 -8.98 -30.59 5.00
CA GLN A 760 -10.32 -30.32 4.47
C GLN A 760 -10.37 -28.99 3.70
N TRP A 761 -9.72 -27.94 4.22
CA TRP A 761 -9.59 -26.67 3.51
C TRP A 761 -8.72 -26.76 2.24
N ALA A 762 -7.70 -27.61 2.22
CA ALA A 762 -6.91 -27.91 1.02
C ALA A 762 -7.81 -28.47 -0.09
N LYS A 763 -8.78 -29.33 0.24
CA LYS A 763 -9.78 -29.82 -0.73
C LYS A 763 -10.73 -28.74 -1.24
N VAL A 764 -11.09 -27.76 -0.40
CA VAL A 764 -11.86 -26.58 -0.84
C VAL A 764 -11.07 -25.77 -1.88
N ILE A 765 -9.77 -25.55 -1.62
CA ILE A 765 -8.87 -24.85 -2.55
C ILE A 765 -8.66 -25.67 -3.83
N GLN A 766 -8.59 -27.00 -3.73
CA GLN A 766 -8.48 -27.89 -4.88
C GLN A 766 -9.69 -27.77 -5.81
N VAL A 767 -10.90 -27.72 -5.26
CA VAL A 767 -12.14 -27.47 -6.03
C VAL A 767 -12.09 -26.10 -6.72
N GLU A 768 -11.63 -25.07 -6.02
CA GLU A 768 -11.44 -23.73 -6.59
C GLU A 768 -10.46 -23.73 -7.79
N LEU A 769 -9.33 -24.43 -7.67
CA LEU A 769 -8.35 -24.54 -8.74
C LEU A 769 -8.90 -25.32 -9.94
N HIS A 770 -9.63 -26.42 -9.71
CA HIS A 770 -10.30 -27.15 -10.78
C HIS A 770 -11.33 -26.30 -11.52
N GLN A 771 -12.09 -25.45 -10.83
CA GLN A 771 -13.03 -24.51 -11.44
C GLN A 771 -12.31 -23.47 -12.31
N ARG A 772 -11.19 -22.92 -11.84
CA ARG A 772 -10.39 -21.94 -12.60
C ARG A 772 -9.77 -22.54 -13.88
N LEU A 773 -9.52 -23.84 -13.88
CA LEU A 773 -9.01 -24.61 -15.01
C LEU A 773 -10.12 -25.18 -15.92
N ASP A 774 -11.38 -24.80 -15.71
CA ASP A 774 -12.56 -25.32 -16.43
C ASP A 774 -12.75 -26.85 -16.27
N ASN A 775 -12.12 -27.45 -15.26
CA ASN A 775 -12.17 -28.89 -14.93
C ASN A 775 -13.34 -29.21 -13.98
N HIS A 776 -14.55 -28.84 -14.37
CA HIS A 776 -15.74 -28.91 -13.51
C HIS A 776 -16.10 -30.33 -13.04
N GLN A 777 -15.80 -31.37 -13.83
CA GLN A 777 -16.02 -32.76 -13.41
C GLN A 777 -15.13 -33.15 -12.23
N GLN A 778 -13.85 -32.74 -12.27
CA GLN A 778 -12.88 -33.01 -11.21
C GLN A 778 -13.20 -32.19 -9.94
N ALA A 779 -13.72 -30.97 -10.11
CA ALA A 779 -14.24 -30.16 -9.02
C ALA A 779 -15.41 -30.86 -8.30
N ILE A 780 -16.34 -31.45 -9.06
CA ILE A 780 -17.49 -32.20 -8.52
C ILE A 780 -17.04 -33.45 -7.76
N GLU A 781 -16.13 -34.25 -8.33
CA GLU A 781 -15.61 -35.46 -7.68
C GLU A 781 -14.90 -35.13 -6.35
N THR A 782 -14.07 -34.08 -6.35
CA THR A 782 -13.33 -33.62 -5.17
C THR A 782 -14.28 -33.12 -4.09
N ALA A 783 -15.27 -32.30 -4.47
CA ALA A 783 -16.29 -31.78 -3.57
C ALA A 783 -17.12 -32.90 -2.93
N ASN A 784 -17.62 -33.84 -3.74
CA ASN A 784 -18.41 -34.97 -3.25
C ASN A 784 -17.60 -35.89 -2.33
N THR A 785 -16.30 -36.06 -2.59
CA THR A 785 -15.42 -36.83 -1.71
C THR A 785 -15.28 -36.19 -0.32
N LEU A 786 -15.21 -34.85 -0.25
CA LEU A 786 -15.17 -34.15 1.03
C LEU A 786 -16.53 -34.23 1.76
N LEU A 787 -17.63 -33.98 1.03
CA LEU A 787 -18.98 -33.95 1.58
C LEU A 787 -19.52 -35.33 2.00
N ALA A 788 -18.96 -36.42 1.45
CA ALA A 788 -19.26 -37.78 1.89
C ALA A 788 -18.63 -38.15 3.24
N SER A 789 -17.70 -37.34 3.77
CA SER A 789 -17.08 -37.57 5.07
C SER A 789 -18.01 -37.15 6.22
N GLN A 790 -18.18 -38.00 7.25
CA GLN A 790 -19.15 -37.75 8.34
C GLN A 790 -18.74 -36.63 9.32
N VAL A 791 -17.58 -35.97 9.13
CA VAL A 791 -16.97 -35.05 10.11
C VAL A 791 -16.50 -33.73 9.46
N THR A 792 -17.31 -33.16 8.57
CA THR A 792 -17.03 -31.83 7.97
C THR A 792 -17.65 -30.72 8.83
N PRO A 793 -16.94 -29.63 9.17
CA PRO A 793 -17.50 -28.42 9.76
C PRO A 793 -18.59 -27.73 8.90
N ALA A 794 -19.48 -26.96 9.52
CA ALA A 794 -20.65 -26.37 8.83
C ALA A 794 -20.27 -25.30 7.78
N ASP A 795 -19.30 -24.46 8.13
CA ASP A 795 -18.65 -23.47 7.28
C ASP A 795 -17.97 -24.07 6.05
N ILE A 796 -17.33 -25.24 6.20
CA ILE A 796 -16.74 -25.98 5.08
C ILE A 796 -17.85 -26.57 4.19
N ARG A 797 -18.93 -27.09 4.79
CA ARG A 797 -20.07 -27.63 4.04
C ARG A 797 -20.79 -26.59 3.19
N THR A 798 -21.09 -25.41 3.75
CA THR A 798 -21.75 -24.33 3.01
C THR A 798 -20.83 -23.78 1.91
N THR A 799 -19.57 -23.51 2.23
CA THR A 799 -18.56 -23.06 1.25
C THR A 799 -18.38 -24.05 0.10
N MET A 800 -18.25 -25.34 0.41
CA MET A 800 -18.14 -26.39 -0.60
C MET A 800 -19.45 -26.56 -1.39
N GLY A 801 -20.59 -26.45 -0.72
CA GLY A 801 -21.91 -26.54 -1.33
C GLY A 801 -22.17 -25.46 -2.37
N ARG A 802 -21.78 -24.20 -2.11
CA ARG A 802 -21.88 -23.11 -3.12
C ARG A 802 -21.04 -23.41 -4.35
N ARG A 803 -19.79 -23.85 -4.17
CA ARG A 803 -18.91 -24.24 -5.28
C ARG A 803 -19.43 -25.43 -6.07
N LEU A 804 -19.99 -26.42 -5.38
CA LEU A 804 -20.62 -27.57 -6.01
C LEU A 804 -21.86 -27.14 -6.83
N PHE A 805 -22.69 -26.25 -6.29
CA PHE A 805 -23.84 -25.66 -6.99
C PHE A 805 -23.42 -24.99 -8.30
N TYR A 806 -22.38 -24.15 -8.28
CA TYR A 806 -21.85 -23.53 -9.50
C TYR A 806 -21.25 -24.55 -10.47
N SER A 807 -20.65 -25.63 -9.99
CA SER A 807 -20.11 -26.67 -10.88
C SER A 807 -21.23 -27.44 -11.57
N TYR A 808 -22.37 -27.67 -10.92
CA TYR A 808 -23.55 -28.26 -11.55
C TYR A 808 -24.28 -27.26 -12.47
N LEU A 809 -24.47 -26.00 -12.05
CA LEU A 809 -25.24 -24.96 -12.76
C LEU A 809 -24.46 -24.25 -13.87
N LEU A 810 -23.16 -24.02 -13.70
CA LEU A 810 -22.23 -23.42 -14.68
C LEU A 810 -21.10 -24.33 -15.23
N GLY A 811 -20.80 -25.51 -14.64
CA GLY A 811 -19.82 -26.50 -15.14
C GLY A 811 -20.28 -27.77 -15.91
N THR A 812 -21.26 -28.57 -15.43
CA THR A 812 -21.81 -29.79 -16.14
C THR A 812 -23.21 -29.71 -16.75
N GLN A 813 -24.00 -28.71 -16.37
CA GLN A 813 -25.30 -28.32 -16.92
C GLN A 813 -26.41 -29.21 -16.35
N ASP A 814 -26.09 -29.86 -15.23
CA ASP A 814 -26.96 -30.72 -14.46
C ASP A 814 -27.83 -29.87 -13.52
N MET A 815 -28.94 -29.39 -14.07
CA MET A 815 -29.92 -28.58 -13.36
C MET A 815 -30.54 -29.33 -12.17
N GLN A 816 -30.64 -30.66 -12.26
CA GLN A 816 -31.21 -31.49 -11.20
C GLN A 816 -30.24 -31.58 -10.01
N ALA A 817 -28.96 -31.78 -10.27
CA ALA A 817 -27.93 -31.78 -9.24
C ALA A 817 -27.71 -30.39 -8.61
N ALA A 818 -27.82 -29.31 -9.41
CA ALA A 818 -27.81 -27.95 -8.89
C ALA A 818 -28.97 -27.69 -7.92
N GLN A 819 -30.20 -28.09 -8.30
CA GLN A 819 -31.38 -28.00 -7.44
C GLN A 819 -31.23 -28.82 -6.15
N ALA A 820 -30.66 -30.03 -6.23
CA ALA A 820 -30.40 -30.86 -5.06
C ALA A 820 -29.34 -30.25 -4.13
N THR A 821 -28.32 -29.62 -4.71
CA THR A 821 -27.26 -28.93 -3.93
C THR A 821 -27.82 -27.71 -3.20
N LEU A 822 -28.73 -26.96 -3.83
CA LEU A 822 -29.41 -25.83 -3.20
C LEU A 822 -30.23 -26.27 -1.97
N ALA A 823 -30.94 -27.40 -2.05
CA ALA A 823 -31.66 -27.97 -0.91
C ALA A 823 -30.73 -28.45 0.22
N ASN A 824 -29.54 -28.95 -0.13
CA ASN A 824 -28.53 -29.32 0.87
C ASN A 824 -27.93 -28.09 1.57
N LEU A 825 -27.71 -26.99 0.84
CA LEU A 825 -27.23 -25.72 1.41
C LEU A 825 -28.18 -25.17 2.47
N GLU A 826 -29.49 -25.23 2.21
CA GLU A 826 -30.52 -24.88 3.19
C GLU A 826 -30.41 -25.75 4.46
N GLN A 827 -30.24 -27.06 4.30
CA GLN A 827 -30.05 -27.99 5.44
C GLN A 827 -28.73 -27.80 6.18
N TRP A 828 -27.68 -27.32 5.50
CA TRP A 828 -26.37 -27.05 6.09
C TRP A 828 -26.29 -25.69 6.79
N GLY A 829 -27.36 -24.89 6.76
CA GLY A 829 -27.46 -23.61 7.46
C GLY A 829 -26.93 -22.42 6.67
N GLU A 830 -27.05 -22.45 5.33
CA GLU A 830 -26.75 -21.30 4.49
C GLU A 830 -27.72 -20.13 4.74
N THR A 831 -27.28 -18.90 4.48
CA THR A 831 -28.10 -17.70 4.73
C THR A 831 -29.29 -17.58 3.77
N GLU A 832 -30.40 -17.00 4.23
CA GLU A 832 -31.60 -16.80 3.41
C GLU A 832 -31.32 -15.90 2.18
N ALA A 833 -30.41 -14.93 2.31
CA ALA A 833 -29.99 -14.06 1.22
C ALA A 833 -29.28 -14.84 0.10
N GLU A 834 -28.31 -15.67 0.47
CA GLU A 834 -27.57 -16.51 -0.47
C GLU A 834 -28.49 -17.55 -1.14
N LEU A 835 -29.37 -18.20 -0.38
CA LEU A 835 -30.35 -19.15 -0.93
C LEU A 835 -31.28 -18.49 -1.96
N LYS A 836 -31.70 -17.24 -1.75
CA LYS A 836 -32.50 -16.48 -2.72
C LYS A 836 -31.71 -16.19 -4.00
N GLN A 837 -30.45 -15.79 -3.90
CA GLN A 837 -29.60 -15.54 -5.06
C GLN A 837 -29.36 -16.81 -5.89
N LEU A 838 -29.00 -17.92 -5.24
CA LEU A 838 -28.78 -19.20 -5.91
C LEU A 838 -30.09 -19.74 -6.51
N SER A 839 -31.22 -19.56 -5.83
CA SER A 839 -32.54 -19.92 -6.37
C SER A 839 -32.89 -19.11 -7.62
N TRP A 840 -32.61 -17.80 -7.63
CA TRP A 840 -32.84 -16.94 -8.79
C TRP A 840 -31.99 -17.37 -9.99
N LEU A 841 -30.69 -17.65 -9.78
CA LEU A 841 -29.79 -18.13 -10.83
C LEU A 841 -30.26 -19.46 -11.45
N LEU A 842 -30.74 -20.37 -10.61
CA LEU A 842 -31.28 -21.66 -11.06
C LEU A 842 -32.54 -21.48 -11.90
N GLU A 843 -33.43 -20.57 -11.51
CA GLU A 843 -34.70 -20.34 -12.22
C GLU A 843 -34.48 -19.67 -13.58
N ARG A 844 -33.63 -18.65 -13.64
CA ARG A 844 -33.27 -17.98 -14.90
C ARG A 844 -32.64 -18.95 -15.91
N ARG A 845 -31.81 -19.89 -15.44
CA ARG A 845 -31.26 -20.95 -16.29
C ARG A 845 -32.30 -21.95 -16.78
N LYS A 846 -33.37 -22.23 -16.01
CA LYS A 846 -34.48 -23.07 -16.48
C LYS A 846 -35.25 -22.38 -17.60
N GLU A 847 -35.42 -21.07 -17.52
CA GLU A 847 -36.07 -20.25 -18.57
C GLU A 847 -35.25 -20.27 -19.88
N ASP A 848 -33.93 -20.13 -19.79
CA ASP A 848 -33.02 -20.25 -20.95
C ASP A 848 -33.19 -21.59 -21.67
N VAL A 849 -33.19 -22.70 -20.92
CA VAL A 849 -33.34 -24.06 -21.45
C VAL A 849 -34.73 -24.30 -22.06
N GLN A 850 -35.80 -23.73 -21.49
CA GLN A 850 -37.18 -23.88 -22.01
C GLN A 850 -37.45 -23.06 -23.26
N SER A 851 -36.76 -21.93 -23.43
CA SER A 851 -36.91 -21.06 -24.61
C SER A 851 -36.32 -21.65 -25.91
N GLY A 852 -35.68 -22.82 -25.85
CA GLY A 852 -34.97 -23.41 -26.98
C GLY A 852 -33.73 -22.60 -27.41
N SER A 853 -33.42 -21.54 -26.69
CA SER A 853 -32.11 -20.89 -26.71
C SER A 853 -31.12 -21.86 -26.10
N THR A 854 -30.49 -22.68 -26.94
CA THR A 854 -29.31 -23.45 -26.54
C THR A 854 -28.16 -22.46 -26.36
N ALA A 855 -28.19 -21.70 -25.26
CA ALA A 855 -27.02 -21.08 -24.71
C ALA A 855 -26.15 -22.21 -24.15
N GLU A 856 -25.30 -22.78 -25.02
CA GLU A 856 -24.14 -23.52 -24.55
C GLU A 856 -23.36 -22.61 -23.59
N ARG A 857 -22.98 -23.16 -22.45
CA ARG A 857 -22.19 -22.44 -21.47
C ARG A 857 -20.86 -21.96 -22.02
N PRO A 858 -20.31 -20.90 -21.42
CA PRO A 858 -18.95 -20.46 -21.69
C PRO A 858 -17.98 -21.54 -21.19
N GLN A 859 -17.46 -22.36 -22.10
CA GLN A 859 -16.11 -22.88 -21.90
C GLN A 859 -15.16 -21.70 -22.01
N ARG A 860 -14.19 -21.61 -21.09
CA ARG A 860 -12.96 -20.89 -21.41
C ARG A 860 -12.20 -21.72 -22.44
N ILE A 861 -12.60 -21.61 -23.70
CA ILE A 861 -11.74 -21.92 -24.84
C ILE A 861 -11.69 -20.66 -25.68
N ALA A 862 -10.50 -20.08 -25.77
CA ALA A 862 -10.08 -19.44 -26.99
C ALA A 862 -10.25 -20.45 -28.14
N GLN A 863 -11.41 -20.43 -28.81
CA GLN A 863 -11.55 -20.94 -30.17
C GLN A 863 -12.14 -19.81 -30.96
N GLU A 864 -11.22 -19.01 -31.51
CA GLU A 864 -11.34 -18.51 -32.86
C GLU A 864 -12.25 -19.47 -33.66
N THR A 865 -13.45 -19.02 -34.08
CA THR A 865 -14.04 -19.61 -35.28
C THR A 865 -12.97 -19.46 -36.33
N ASN A 866 -12.29 -20.56 -36.65
CA ASN A 866 -11.04 -20.55 -37.38
C ASN A 866 -11.35 -20.28 -38.86
N VAL A 867 -11.83 -19.07 -39.15
CA VAL A 867 -11.92 -18.52 -40.49
C VAL A 867 -10.47 -18.32 -40.91
N GLN A 868 -9.91 -19.30 -41.61
CA GLN A 868 -8.49 -19.29 -41.96
C GLN A 868 -8.19 -18.22 -42.99
N LEU A 869 -7.88 -17.01 -42.54
CA LEU A 869 -7.44 -15.94 -43.42
C LEU A 869 -5.93 -16.10 -43.68
N SER A 870 -5.52 -16.26 -44.93
CA SER A 870 -4.10 -16.30 -45.29
C SER A 870 -3.85 -15.62 -46.62
N ASN A 871 -2.64 -15.10 -46.82
CA ASN A 871 -2.19 -14.59 -48.11
C ASN A 871 -0.86 -15.25 -48.51
N TYR A 872 -0.74 -15.71 -49.75
CA TYR A 872 0.51 -16.26 -50.27
C TYR A 872 0.70 -15.89 -51.76
N PRO A 873 1.91 -15.45 -52.17
CA PRO A 873 3.11 -15.23 -51.36
C PRO A 873 2.99 -14.06 -50.37
N ASN A 874 3.81 -14.04 -49.31
CA ASN A 874 4.02 -12.91 -48.40
C ASN A 874 5.46 -12.96 -47.85
N PRO A 875 6.35 -12.01 -48.17
CA PRO A 875 6.13 -10.82 -49.00
C PRO A 875 5.73 -11.13 -50.45
N PHE A 876 5.09 -10.19 -51.15
CA PHE A 876 4.58 -10.38 -52.52
C PHE A 876 5.00 -9.28 -53.50
N ASN A 877 5.04 -9.60 -54.80
CA ASN A 877 5.38 -8.66 -55.89
C ASN A 877 4.67 -9.02 -57.22
N PRO A 878 3.84 -8.14 -57.79
CA PRO A 878 2.98 -7.17 -57.12
C PRO A 878 1.65 -7.80 -56.67
N SER A 879 1.46 -9.13 -56.79
CA SER A 879 0.20 -9.80 -56.46
C SER A 879 0.33 -10.93 -55.43
N THR A 880 -0.72 -11.11 -54.62
CA THR A 880 -0.85 -12.20 -53.63
C THR A 880 -2.27 -12.78 -53.68
N VAL A 881 -2.43 -14.04 -53.27
CA VAL A 881 -3.74 -14.70 -53.22
C VAL A 881 -4.19 -14.79 -51.77
N ILE A 882 -5.31 -14.13 -51.45
CA ILE A 882 -5.95 -14.15 -50.14
C ILE A 882 -6.98 -15.28 -50.10
N LYS A 883 -6.83 -16.24 -49.19
CA LYS A 883 -7.73 -17.39 -49.00
C LYS A 883 -8.44 -17.30 -47.67
N TYR A 884 -9.72 -17.68 -47.64
CA TYR A 884 -10.52 -17.80 -46.42
C TYR A 884 -11.60 -18.88 -46.55
N GLU A 885 -11.98 -19.47 -45.43
CA GLU A 885 -13.01 -20.53 -45.34
C GLU A 885 -14.17 -20.07 -44.46
N LEU A 886 -15.40 -20.28 -44.94
CA LEU A 886 -16.62 -19.92 -44.23
C LEU A 886 -17.28 -21.18 -43.66
N PRO A 887 -17.52 -21.26 -42.35
CA PRO A 887 -18.17 -22.41 -41.72
C PRO A 887 -19.70 -22.37 -41.83
N GLN A 888 -20.28 -21.20 -42.13
CA GLN A 888 -21.73 -21.03 -42.29
C GLN A 888 -22.05 -19.85 -43.22
N ASN A 889 -23.34 -19.70 -43.56
CA ASN A 889 -23.82 -18.59 -44.38
C ASN A 889 -23.51 -17.26 -43.68
N SER A 890 -22.85 -16.35 -44.39
CA SER A 890 -22.40 -15.08 -43.82
C SER A 890 -22.39 -13.95 -44.84
N THR A 891 -22.66 -12.72 -44.39
CA THR A 891 -22.21 -11.52 -45.10
C THR A 891 -20.70 -11.39 -44.92
N VAL A 892 -19.95 -11.42 -46.02
CA VAL A 892 -18.49 -11.37 -46.02
C VAL A 892 -18.01 -10.05 -46.57
N ARG A 893 -17.17 -9.35 -45.81
CA ARG A 893 -16.49 -8.13 -46.21
C ARG A 893 -14.97 -8.27 -46.06
N LEU A 894 -14.23 -8.26 -47.16
CA LEU A 894 -12.75 -8.34 -47.19
C LEU A 894 -12.17 -7.03 -47.69
N GLN A 895 -11.35 -6.34 -46.90
CA GLN A 895 -10.84 -5.00 -47.19
C GLN A 895 -9.33 -4.91 -46.94
N VAL A 896 -8.65 -3.97 -47.59
CA VAL A 896 -7.23 -3.67 -47.45
C VAL A 896 -7.05 -2.20 -47.01
N PHE A 897 -6.16 -1.95 -46.06
CA PHE A 897 -5.84 -0.67 -45.44
C PHE A 897 -4.33 -0.40 -45.47
N ASP A 898 -3.96 0.88 -45.39
CA ASP A 898 -2.57 1.30 -45.12
C ASP A 898 -2.28 1.39 -43.60
N MET A 899 -1.02 1.68 -43.23
CA MET A 899 -0.58 1.76 -41.83
C MET A 899 -1.17 2.93 -41.02
N LEU A 900 -1.82 3.89 -41.68
CA LEU A 900 -2.54 4.99 -41.02
C LEU A 900 -4.02 4.65 -40.80
N GLY A 901 -4.42 3.40 -41.11
CA GLY A 901 -5.80 2.93 -40.99
C GLY A 901 -6.72 3.37 -42.13
N ARG A 902 -6.18 3.97 -43.21
CA ARG A 902 -7.01 4.41 -44.35
C ARG A 902 -7.33 3.22 -45.25
N GLU A 903 -8.59 3.09 -45.64
CA GLU A 903 -9.03 2.04 -46.56
C GLU A 903 -8.45 2.27 -47.97
N VAL A 904 -7.76 1.27 -48.50
CA VAL A 904 -7.16 1.27 -49.84
C VAL A 904 -8.11 0.66 -50.87
N VAL A 905 -8.74 -0.48 -50.55
CA VAL A 905 -9.72 -1.15 -51.42
C VAL A 905 -10.56 -2.17 -50.65
N THR A 906 -11.84 -2.31 -51.02
CA THR A 906 -12.70 -3.43 -50.63
C THR A 906 -12.70 -4.50 -51.74
N LEU A 907 -12.30 -5.73 -51.39
CA LEU A 907 -12.14 -6.86 -52.31
C LEU A 907 -13.40 -7.76 -52.39
N VAL A 908 -14.15 -7.88 -51.29
CA VAL A 908 -15.40 -8.66 -51.20
C VAL A 908 -16.38 -7.91 -50.30
N ASP A 909 -17.66 -7.84 -50.67
CA ASP A 909 -18.75 -7.33 -49.82
C ASP A 909 -20.10 -7.97 -50.24
N GLN A 910 -20.32 -9.23 -49.88
CA GLN A 910 -21.52 -9.97 -50.30
C GLN A 910 -21.86 -11.15 -49.37
N GLN A 911 -23.08 -11.66 -49.46
CA GLN A 911 -23.49 -12.88 -48.76
C GLN A 911 -22.91 -14.13 -49.44
N GLN A 912 -22.25 -15.00 -48.69
CA GLN A 912 -21.62 -16.23 -49.17
C GLN A 912 -22.01 -17.43 -48.31
N SER A 913 -22.13 -18.59 -48.96
CA SER A 913 -22.45 -19.87 -48.32
C SER A 913 -21.21 -20.53 -47.73
N PRO A 914 -21.36 -21.51 -46.82
CA PRO A 914 -20.20 -22.20 -46.26
C PRO A 914 -19.35 -22.86 -47.37
N GLY A 915 -18.02 -22.67 -47.30
CA GLY A 915 -17.07 -23.13 -48.32
C GLY A 915 -15.72 -22.39 -48.30
N GLN A 916 -14.78 -22.84 -49.13
CA GLN A 916 -13.47 -22.20 -49.28
C GLN A 916 -13.45 -21.20 -50.45
N TYR A 917 -12.88 -20.03 -50.20
CA TYR A 917 -12.83 -18.90 -51.13
C TYR A 917 -11.38 -18.39 -51.30
N SER A 918 -11.09 -17.87 -52.49
CA SER A 918 -9.76 -17.39 -52.87
C SER A 918 -9.90 -16.13 -53.74
N TYR A 919 -9.17 -15.07 -53.40
CA TYR A 919 -9.20 -13.79 -54.11
C TYR A 919 -7.78 -13.31 -54.43
N THR A 920 -7.51 -12.96 -55.69
CA THR A 920 -6.20 -12.43 -56.10
C THR A 920 -6.16 -10.92 -55.93
N PHE A 921 -5.26 -10.42 -55.09
CA PHE A 921 -5.00 -9.00 -54.88
C PHE A 921 -3.79 -8.55 -55.71
N ASP A 922 -3.99 -7.60 -56.63
CA ASP A 922 -2.95 -6.96 -57.44
C ASP A 922 -2.67 -5.55 -56.89
N ALA A 923 -1.45 -5.35 -56.37
CA ALA A 923 -0.98 -4.11 -55.77
C ALA A 923 0.03 -3.35 -56.66
N SER A 924 0.00 -3.57 -57.99
CA SER A 924 0.93 -2.94 -58.94
C SER A 924 0.93 -1.41 -58.90
N THR A 925 -0.16 -0.79 -58.45
CA THR A 925 -0.30 0.67 -58.30
C THR A 925 0.08 1.20 -56.91
N LEU A 926 0.31 0.34 -55.92
CA LEU A 926 0.63 0.72 -54.53
C LEU A 926 2.14 0.83 -54.28
N SER A 927 2.58 1.65 -53.33
CA SER A 927 4.00 1.76 -52.93
C SER A 927 4.47 0.53 -52.15
N SER A 928 5.75 0.16 -52.22
CA SER A 928 6.32 -0.87 -51.33
C SER A 928 6.07 -0.51 -49.86
N GLY A 929 5.66 -1.47 -49.03
CA GLY A 929 5.28 -1.20 -47.64
C GLY A 929 4.44 -2.31 -46.99
N ILE A 930 4.08 -2.10 -45.73
CA ILE A 930 3.18 -2.97 -44.98
C ILE A 930 1.74 -2.51 -45.21
N TYR A 931 0.86 -3.47 -45.53
CA TYR A 931 -0.57 -3.26 -45.68
C TYR A 931 -1.32 -4.19 -44.74
N ILE A 932 -2.46 -3.73 -44.26
CA ILE A 932 -3.34 -4.50 -43.37
C ILE A 932 -4.54 -4.96 -44.17
N TYR A 933 -4.97 -6.21 -44.06
CA TYR A 933 -6.19 -6.70 -44.67
C TYR A 933 -7.10 -7.32 -43.62
N ARG A 934 -8.39 -7.01 -43.72
CA ARG A 934 -9.42 -7.35 -42.73
C ARG A 934 -10.54 -8.13 -43.40
N LEU A 935 -10.85 -9.31 -42.86
CA LEU A 935 -12.03 -10.10 -43.23
C LEU A 935 -13.05 -10.00 -42.10
N GLN A 936 -14.23 -9.47 -42.41
CA GLN A 936 -15.40 -9.52 -41.55
C GLN A 936 -16.37 -10.57 -42.11
N ALA A 937 -16.59 -11.63 -41.36
CA ALA A 937 -17.53 -12.68 -41.69
C ALA A 937 -18.07 -13.31 -40.41
N VAL A 938 -19.33 -13.73 -40.45
CA VAL A 938 -20.11 -14.29 -39.36
C VAL A 938 -20.21 -13.23 -38.26
N ASN A 939 -19.56 -13.47 -37.12
CA ASN A 939 -19.43 -12.57 -35.97
C ASN A 939 -17.94 -12.34 -35.65
N SER A 940 -17.07 -12.42 -36.67
CA SER A 940 -15.62 -12.34 -36.50
C SER A 940 -15.01 -11.31 -37.44
N VAL A 941 -14.02 -10.58 -36.91
CA VAL A 941 -13.18 -9.65 -37.67
C VAL A 941 -11.74 -10.12 -37.56
N ILE A 942 -11.20 -10.68 -38.63
CA ILE A 942 -9.81 -11.15 -38.67
C ILE A 942 -8.98 -10.13 -39.45
N THR A 943 -7.97 -9.59 -38.80
CA THR A 943 -7.05 -8.60 -39.39
C THR A 943 -5.65 -9.20 -39.47
N LYS A 944 -5.03 -9.16 -40.66
CA LYS A 944 -3.65 -9.63 -40.89
C LYS A 944 -2.86 -8.61 -41.69
N GLN A 945 -1.53 -8.76 -41.66
CA GLN A 945 -0.62 -7.89 -42.41
C GLN A 945 0.00 -8.62 -43.62
N MET A 946 0.28 -7.87 -44.67
CA MET A 946 1.00 -8.33 -45.86
C MET A 946 2.04 -7.30 -46.30
N THR A 947 3.19 -7.78 -46.77
CA THR A 947 4.31 -6.93 -47.17
C THR A 947 4.46 -6.92 -48.68
N LEU A 948 4.29 -5.75 -49.31
CA LEU A 948 4.56 -5.55 -50.73
C LEU A 948 6.02 -5.13 -50.94
N ILE A 949 6.74 -5.86 -51.79
CA ILE A 949 8.12 -5.53 -52.19
C ILE A 949 8.11 -5.36 -53.70
N LYS A 950 8.40 -4.14 -54.20
CA LYS A 950 8.60 -3.88 -55.63
C LYS A 950 10.05 -4.04 -56.05
#